data_AF-A0A970UZU2-F1
#
_entry.id   AF-A0A970UZU2-F1
#
_cell.length_a   1.000
_cell.length_b   1.000
_cell.length_c   1.000
_cell.angle_alpha   90.00
_cell.angle_beta   90.00
_cell.angle_gamma   90.00
#
_symmetry.space_group_name_H-M   'P 1'
#
loop_
_entity.id
_entity.type
_entity.pdbx_description
1 polymer ?
#
loop_
_entity_poly.entity_id
_entity_poly.type
_entity_poly.pdbx_seq_one_letter_code
_entity_poly.pdbx_strand_id
1 'polypeptide(L)'
;MPRGDLLPDRIAGCLAAARGAELMAALGLPAPPRRDPRPAENLMQYRCWAIADALLRTYLRHGARLTAWEWGEALKRGDLDPLDASFDYQTSIEVLREGMHPRLTGMYAALTPGGLPLAPVVGLYNLGDSEQAFLDAYDLASVVQRDRGVEGPAVLAAAIAEAACADATVESVVEAIKTALLDCDQDLRRSCLFALGKGARLATQNEDDLEAAREALASIDPAMDWQRCELHPNCLEAALVVFVASAGDLTRAARLLPLVPTYAGMTGFVVGALCGALTGLRALPASVQDPRNTPARRAEKFADLITARFAQEKQTVTVLTSLSKPKKTVEGQEPLLFNKIFGSTLAGALGNSMGSIVECLHYRDIEREYGVIDTVLDPGRLETEDDLQMALHISQAFIEKGGVATSHDLARIWMRDMVPERFFYCMRNAWDLIRLGHNPRFTGHTNFVTGSTLMCMQPVGFYNAGDPAKAFLDALDISYMYQRGLDVDCACTFAAAVAEAVRPGATVKSVCETALEYAPTRKMITFDQRHPDTIRKWLELALEIGFAAPDVFAVREPAYQKLLQYHAIDPLEFFCLTFAVFAASGGKLEQAVMGGTNIGRDADSISSLNGVLTGALHGWEAIPKRWRKLVGSQALSAFRAASQGMTDLVLNKKLPAMQAAQERIPR
;
A
#
# COMPACT_ATOMS: atom_id res chain seq x y z
N MET A 1 14.36 17.88 -28.35
CA MET A 1 13.08 17.15 -28.29
C MET A 1 12.06 17.87 -29.16
N PRO A 2 11.14 17.18 -29.84
CA PRO A 2 10.04 17.84 -30.54
C PRO A 2 9.20 18.65 -29.54
N ARG A 3 8.56 19.73 -29.99
CA ARG A 3 7.43 20.32 -29.25
C ARG A 3 6.36 19.23 -29.16
N GLY A 4 6.06 18.72 -27.97
CA GLY A 4 5.24 17.51 -27.82
C GLY A 4 4.72 17.31 -26.41
N ASP A 5 5.45 16.58 -25.56
CA ASP A 5 4.90 16.11 -24.28
C ASP A 5 5.53 16.78 -23.06
N LEU A 6 4.70 17.22 -22.11
CA LEU A 6 5.15 17.82 -20.84
C LEU A 6 5.55 16.77 -19.79
N LEU A 7 4.99 15.56 -19.85
CA LEU A 7 5.28 14.51 -18.85
C LEU A 7 6.74 14.00 -18.90
N PRO A 8 7.30 13.60 -20.06
CA PRO A 8 8.72 13.23 -20.14
C PRO A 8 9.64 14.38 -19.73
N ASP A 9 9.23 15.63 -19.96
CA ASP A 9 9.99 16.83 -19.58
C ASP A 9 10.07 16.98 -18.06
N ARG A 10 8.95 16.81 -17.34
CA ARG A 10 8.86 16.81 -15.88
C ARG A 10 9.70 15.69 -15.25
N ILE A 11 9.55 14.47 -15.77
CA ILE A 11 10.32 13.30 -15.30
C ILE A 11 11.81 13.52 -15.52
N ALA A 12 12.21 13.92 -16.74
CA ALA A 12 13.61 14.16 -17.05
C ALA A 12 14.18 15.32 -16.23
N GLY A 13 13.40 16.37 -15.99
CA GLY A 13 13.78 17.51 -15.16
C GLY A 13 14.10 17.09 -13.73
N CYS A 14 13.18 16.33 -13.10
CA CYS A 14 13.37 15.78 -11.76
C CYS A 14 14.63 14.91 -11.68
N LEU A 15 14.77 13.92 -12.58
CA LEU A 15 15.88 12.97 -12.56
C LEU A 15 17.23 13.62 -12.90
N ALA A 16 17.26 14.60 -13.80
CA ALA A 16 18.49 15.29 -14.19
C ALA A 16 18.95 16.27 -13.10
N ALA A 17 18.03 17.03 -12.49
CA ALA A 17 18.35 17.98 -11.43
C ALA A 17 18.71 17.28 -10.11
N ALA A 18 18.22 16.05 -9.89
CA ALA A 18 18.62 15.20 -8.76
C ALA A 18 20.14 14.85 -8.76
N ARG A 19 20.93 15.18 -9.79
CA ARG A 19 22.39 14.95 -9.79
C ARG A 19 23.20 15.97 -8.95
N GLY A 20 22.55 16.89 -8.23
CA GLY A 20 23.07 17.65 -7.08
C GLY A 20 24.48 18.26 -7.24
N ALA A 21 25.53 17.50 -6.90
CA ALA A 21 26.93 17.94 -7.02
C ALA A 21 27.36 18.25 -8.47
N GLU A 22 26.84 17.50 -9.44
CA GLU A 22 27.11 17.75 -10.85
C GLU A 22 26.34 18.96 -11.38
N LEU A 23 25.15 19.22 -10.85
CA LEU A 23 24.38 20.43 -11.13
C LEU A 23 25.13 21.67 -10.62
N MET A 24 25.64 21.62 -9.39
CA MET A 24 26.46 22.70 -8.81
C MET A 24 27.73 22.96 -9.62
N ALA A 25 28.43 21.89 -10.02
CA ALA A 25 29.60 21.98 -10.89
C ALA A 25 29.26 22.53 -12.29
N ALA A 26 28.13 22.10 -12.86
CA ALA A 26 27.64 22.54 -14.17
C ALA A 26 27.13 23.99 -14.18
N LEU A 27 26.78 24.53 -13.01
CA LEU A 27 26.42 25.94 -12.78
C LEU A 27 27.62 26.82 -12.45
N GLY A 28 28.84 26.27 -12.42
CA GLY A 28 30.06 27.00 -12.08
C GLY A 28 30.10 27.48 -10.62
N LEU A 29 29.32 26.85 -9.73
CA LEU A 29 29.28 27.18 -8.33
C LEU A 29 30.35 26.38 -7.57
N PRO A 30 31.02 26.98 -6.56
CA PRO A 30 32.01 26.27 -5.77
C PRO A 30 31.36 25.04 -5.13
N ALA A 31 31.98 23.88 -5.31
CA ALA A 31 31.58 22.68 -4.59
C ALA A 31 31.58 22.99 -3.09
N PRO A 32 30.58 22.51 -2.31
CA PRO A 32 30.53 22.78 -0.89
C PRO A 32 31.88 22.42 -0.26
N PRO A 33 32.45 23.29 0.60
CA PRO A 33 33.76 23.06 1.17
C PRO A 33 33.77 21.70 1.86
N ARG A 34 34.70 20.81 1.48
CA ARG A 34 34.96 19.57 2.22
C ARG A 34 35.37 20.00 3.63
N ARG A 35 34.49 19.81 4.61
CA ARG A 35 34.76 20.17 6.00
C ARG A 35 35.74 19.21 6.71
N ASP A 36 36.38 18.31 5.97
CA ASP A 36 37.38 17.37 6.48
C ASP A 36 38.56 17.22 5.50
N PRO A 37 39.79 17.61 5.89
CA PRO A 37 41.00 17.49 5.07
C PRO A 37 41.59 16.06 5.03
N ARG A 38 40.92 15.05 5.60
CA ARG A 38 41.39 13.66 5.53
C ARG A 38 41.27 13.06 4.10
N PRO A 39 42.17 12.14 3.71
CA PRO A 39 42.17 11.55 2.37
C PRO A 39 40.86 10.81 2.07
N ALA A 40 40.51 10.76 0.79
CA ALA A 40 39.19 10.49 0.22
C ALA A 40 38.64 9.05 0.33
N GLU A 41 38.89 8.33 1.42
CA GLU A 41 38.36 6.98 1.64
C GLU A 41 37.73 6.89 3.05
N ASN A 42 36.45 6.50 3.13
CA ASN A 42 35.76 5.91 4.29
C ASN A 42 34.73 6.67 5.15
N LEU A 43 34.17 7.84 4.78
CA LEU A 43 33.01 8.35 5.55
C LEU A 43 31.86 8.88 4.66
N MET A 44 30.80 8.06 4.56
CA MET A 44 29.40 8.44 4.27
C MET A 44 29.12 9.33 3.04
N GLN A 45 29.65 8.99 1.86
CA GLN A 45 29.14 9.62 0.62
C GLN A 45 28.11 8.73 -0.05
N TYR A 46 26.83 9.05 0.12
CA TYR A 46 25.75 8.45 -0.65
C TYR A 46 25.91 8.82 -2.12
N ARG A 47 26.05 7.81 -3.00
CA ARG A 47 25.80 8.02 -4.43
C ARG A 47 24.29 8.00 -4.66
N CYS A 48 23.62 9.08 -4.24
CA CYS A 48 22.15 9.19 -4.24
C CYS A 48 21.56 8.81 -5.62
N TRP A 49 22.19 9.24 -6.71
CA TRP A 49 21.76 8.87 -8.05
C TRP A 49 21.87 7.36 -8.35
N ALA A 50 22.87 6.65 -7.84
CA ALA A 50 23.01 5.20 -8.04
C ALA A 50 21.84 4.43 -7.40
N ILE A 51 21.42 4.86 -6.20
CA ILE A 51 20.26 4.30 -5.50
C ILE A 51 18.97 4.58 -6.30
N ALA A 52 18.76 5.83 -6.72
CA ALA A 52 17.61 6.22 -7.53
C ALA A 52 17.57 5.47 -8.87
N ASP A 53 18.71 5.32 -9.57
CA ASP A 53 18.80 4.59 -10.84
C ASP A 53 18.55 3.08 -10.65
N ALA A 54 19.00 2.49 -9.55
CA ALA A 54 18.70 1.09 -9.22
C ALA A 54 17.20 0.87 -8.98
N LEU A 55 16.53 1.78 -8.27
CA LEU A 55 15.08 1.73 -8.07
C LEU A 55 14.33 1.96 -9.40
N LEU A 56 14.73 2.95 -10.19
CA LEU A 56 14.14 3.24 -11.51
C LEU A 56 14.28 2.03 -12.45
N ARG A 57 15.45 1.37 -12.48
CA ARG A 57 15.64 0.11 -13.21
C ARG A 57 14.75 -1.01 -12.73
N THR A 58 14.42 -1.04 -11.44
CA THR A 58 13.54 -2.04 -10.86
C THR A 58 12.10 -1.81 -11.28
N TYR A 59 11.60 -0.57 -11.23
CA TYR A 59 10.30 -0.20 -11.80
C TYR A 59 10.19 -0.57 -13.29
N LEU A 60 11.19 -0.19 -14.09
CA LEU A 60 11.19 -0.47 -15.53
C LEU A 60 11.26 -1.96 -15.88
N ARG A 61 11.89 -2.79 -15.04
CA ARG A 61 11.92 -4.25 -15.23
C ARG A 61 10.63 -4.92 -14.75
N HIS A 62 10.05 -4.44 -13.65
CA HIS A 62 8.82 -4.98 -13.09
C HIS A 62 7.59 -4.58 -13.92
N GLY A 63 7.57 -3.34 -14.44
CA GLY A 63 6.50 -2.83 -15.29
C GLY A 63 5.22 -2.41 -14.55
N ALA A 64 5.27 -2.30 -13.22
CA ALA A 64 4.15 -1.90 -12.37
C ALA A 64 4.65 -1.26 -11.06
N ARG A 65 3.72 -0.96 -10.14
CA ARG A 65 3.98 -0.51 -8.76
C ARG A 65 4.86 -1.55 -8.05
N LEU A 66 5.89 -1.10 -7.34
CA LEU A 66 6.78 -1.99 -6.56
C LEU A 66 6.32 -2.10 -5.10
N THR A 67 6.60 -3.23 -4.47
CA THR A 67 6.56 -3.38 -3.01
C THR A 67 7.96 -3.48 -2.42
N ALA A 68 8.04 -3.46 -1.08
CA ALA A 68 9.25 -3.83 -0.35
C ALA A 68 9.86 -5.17 -0.83
N TRP A 69 9.05 -6.13 -1.30
CA TRP A 69 9.52 -7.42 -1.79
C TRP A 69 10.33 -7.29 -3.08
N GLU A 70 9.78 -6.67 -4.13
CA GLU A 70 10.49 -6.49 -5.41
C GLU A 70 11.77 -5.67 -5.23
N TRP A 71 11.74 -4.67 -4.34
CA TRP A 71 12.89 -3.85 -4.04
C TRP A 71 13.97 -4.62 -3.27
N GLY A 72 13.61 -5.35 -2.22
CA GLY A 72 14.53 -6.20 -1.49
C GLY A 72 15.17 -7.28 -2.39
N GLU A 73 14.40 -7.91 -3.26
CA GLU A 73 14.94 -8.89 -4.21
C GLU A 73 15.86 -8.25 -5.25
N ALA A 74 15.61 -7.00 -5.66
CA ALA A 74 16.54 -6.26 -6.52
C ALA A 74 17.89 -5.98 -5.83
N LEU A 75 17.84 -5.52 -4.58
CA LEU A 75 19.04 -5.32 -3.76
C LEU A 75 19.83 -6.62 -3.56
N LYS A 76 19.13 -7.72 -3.26
CA LYS A 76 19.73 -9.05 -3.07
C LYS A 76 20.46 -9.54 -4.32
N ARG A 77 19.91 -9.29 -5.52
CA ARG A 77 20.53 -9.63 -6.82
C ARG A 77 21.76 -8.78 -7.16
N GLY A 78 22.07 -7.74 -6.40
CA GLY A 78 23.19 -6.83 -6.67
C GLY A 78 22.86 -5.77 -7.72
N ASP A 79 21.59 -5.36 -7.82
CA ASP A 79 21.20 -4.28 -8.74
C ASP A 79 21.78 -2.91 -8.31
N LEU A 80 22.24 -2.79 -7.05
CA LEU A 80 23.03 -1.70 -6.49
C LEU A 80 24.41 -2.21 -6.06
N ASP A 81 25.48 -1.53 -6.45
CA ASP A 81 26.84 -1.84 -5.98
C ASP A 81 26.95 -1.45 -4.49
N PRO A 82 27.37 -2.36 -3.59
CA PRO A 82 27.59 -2.05 -2.19
C PRO A 82 28.55 -0.87 -1.93
N LEU A 83 29.47 -0.58 -2.86
CA LEU A 83 30.38 0.58 -2.79
C LEU A 83 29.69 1.91 -3.12
N ASP A 84 28.56 1.86 -3.83
CA ASP A 84 27.72 3.02 -4.11
C ASP A 84 26.75 3.32 -2.96
N ALA A 85 26.65 2.40 -2.01
CA ALA A 85 25.70 2.41 -0.90
C ALA A 85 26.39 2.70 0.44
N SER A 86 25.62 3.23 1.39
CA SER A 86 26.08 3.44 2.77
C SER A 86 25.89 2.16 3.60
N PHE A 87 26.44 2.14 4.82
CA PHE A 87 26.42 0.96 5.70
C PHE A 87 25.01 0.42 5.98
N ASP A 88 23.98 1.27 5.95
CA ASP A 88 22.57 0.89 6.10
C ASP A 88 22.13 -0.07 4.99
N TYR A 89 22.42 0.27 3.72
CA TYR A 89 22.16 -0.61 2.59
C TYR A 89 23.02 -1.87 2.63
N GLN A 90 24.28 -1.77 3.07
CA GLN A 90 25.17 -2.94 3.18
C GLN A 90 24.59 -3.94 4.18
N THR A 91 24.23 -3.48 5.39
CA THR A 91 23.57 -4.31 6.40
C THR A 91 22.27 -4.91 5.87
N SER A 92 21.40 -4.10 5.25
CA SER A 92 20.14 -4.62 4.69
C SER A 92 20.36 -5.66 3.60
N ILE A 93 21.33 -5.46 2.69
CA ILE A 93 21.69 -6.43 1.64
C ILE A 93 22.23 -7.73 2.25
N GLU A 94 23.05 -7.65 3.30
CA GLU A 94 23.58 -8.82 4.00
C GLU A 94 22.43 -9.64 4.61
N VAL A 95 21.57 -9.03 5.42
CA VAL A 95 20.46 -9.78 6.05
C VAL A 95 19.41 -10.26 5.04
N LEU A 96 19.19 -9.55 3.92
CA LEU A 96 18.38 -10.03 2.79
C LEU A 96 18.95 -11.32 2.19
N ARG A 97 20.27 -11.40 2.05
CA ARG A 97 20.97 -12.59 1.54
C ARG A 97 20.93 -13.75 2.52
N GLU A 98 20.87 -13.47 3.82
CA GLU A 98 20.64 -14.47 4.87
C GLU A 98 19.18 -14.97 4.93
N GLY A 99 18.26 -14.33 4.20
CA GLY A 99 16.86 -14.76 4.07
C GLY A 99 15.87 -13.97 4.93
N MET A 100 16.29 -12.84 5.51
CA MET A 100 15.38 -11.92 6.19
C MET A 100 14.33 -11.38 5.23
N HIS A 101 13.09 -11.26 5.69
CA HIS A 101 12.01 -10.68 4.90
C HIS A 101 12.28 -9.19 4.63
N PRO A 102 12.13 -8.67 3.39
CA PRO A 102 12.47 -7.28 3.06
C PRO A 102 11.83 -6.21 3.95
N ARG A 103 10.59 -6.42 4.41
CA ARG A 103 9.94 -5.48 5.36
C ARG A 103 10.64 -5.39 6.73
N LEU A 104 11.47 -6.35 7.11
CA LEU A 104 12.17 -6.36 8.42
C LEU A 104 13.60 -5.83 8.33
N THR A 105 14.19 -5.75 7.14
CA THR A 105 15.63 -5.55 7.00
C THR A 105 16.08 -4.15 7.41
N GLY A 106 15.23 -3.14 7.24
CA GLY A 106 15.51 -1.77 7.69
C GLY A 106 15.52 -1.61 9.21
N MET A 107 14.90 -2.53 9.97
CA MET A 107 14.92 -2.48 11.44
C MET A 107 16.33 -2.68 12.02
N TYR A 108 17.19 -3.37 11.29
CA TYR A 108 18.58 -3.66 11.69
C TYR A 108 19.58 -2.64 11.14
N ALA A 109 19.13 -1.71 10.30
CA ALA A 109 19.96 -0.64 9.78
C ALA A 109 20.09 0.50 10.80
N ALA A 110 21.24 1.18 10.78
CA ALA A 110 21.38 2.44 11.50
C ALA A 110 20.50 3.51 10.83
N LEU A 111 19.94 4.41 11.65
CA LEU A 111 19.06 5.47 11.17
C LEU A 111 19.88 6.48 10.37
N THR A 112 19.60 6.60 9.08
CA THR A 112 20.30 7.52 8.16
C THR A 112 19.33 8.19 7.19
N PRO A 113 19.77 9.18 6.37
CA PRO A 113 18.92 9.73 5.32
C PRO A 113 18.96 8.90 4.03
N GLY A 114 19.46 7.64 4.08
CA GLY A 114 19.68 6.77 2.93
C GLY A 114 18.41 6.35 2.17
N GLY A 115 17.23 6.57 2.75
CA GLY A 115 15.95 6.40 2.05
C GLY A 115 15.59 7.55 1.11
N LEU A 116 16.10 8.78 1.33
CA LEU A 116 15.71 9.97 0.56
C LEU A 116 15.92 9.81 -0.97
N PRO A 117 16.97 9.11 -1.45
CA PRO A 117 17.15 8.89 -2.88
C PRO A 117 16.09 8.03 -3.57
N LEU A 118 15.24 7.31 -2.82
CA LEU A 118 14.12 6.56 -3.38
C LEU A 118 12.97 7.48 -3.82
N ALA A 119 12.79 8.60 -3.11
CA ALA A 119 11.62 9.46 -3.23
C ALA A 119 11.37 10.04 -4.64
N PRO A 120 12.38 10.46 -5.44
CA PRO A 120 12.12 10.97 -6.78
C PRO A 120 11.45 9.96 -7.71
N VAL A 121 11.89 8.70 -7.68
CA VAL A 121 11.32 7.66 -8.54
C VAL A 121 9.89 7.33 -8.09
N VAL A 122 9.68 7.19 -6.78
CA VAL A 122 8.37 6.85 -6.21
C VAL A 122 7.36 7.98 -6.39
N GLY A 123 7.77 9.23 -6.15
CA GLY A 123 6.92 10.40 -6.33
C GLY A 123 6.52 10.59 -7.79
N LEU A 124 7.45 10.44 -8.73
CA LEU A 124 7.15 10.51 -10.15
C LEU A 124 6.19 9.39 -10.62
N TYR A 125 6.35 8.17 -10.12
CA TYR A 125 5.41 7.07 -10.43
C TYR A 125 3.98 7.40 -9.99
N ASN A 126 3.85 7.99 -8.80
CA ASN A 126 2.59 8.36 -8.16
C ASN A 126 2.17 9.82 -8.46
N LEU A 127 2.58 10.39 -9.60
CA LEU A 127 2.19 11.74 -10.02
C LEU A 127 0.68 11.95 -9.87
N GLY A 128 0.30 13.03 -9.16
CA GLY A 128 -1.08 13.39 -8.88
C GLY A 128 -1.75 12.66 -7.71
N ASP A 129 -1.06 11.72 -7.06
CA ASP A 129 -1.53 10.96 -5.89
C ASP A 129 -0.48 10.99 -4.76
N SER A 130 -0.40 12.12 -4.07
CA SER A 130 0.58 12.35 -3.00
C SER A 130 0.40 11.43 -1.79
N GLU A 131 -0.83 10.99 -1.51
CA GLU A 131 -1.11 10.00 -0.45
C GLU A 131 -0.50 8.64 -0.82
N GLN A 132 -0.71 8.16 -2.05
CA GLN A 132 -0.10 6.92 -2.51
C GLN A 132 1.42 7.01 -2.59
N ALA A 133 1.95 8.15 -3.04
CA ALA A 133 3.40 8.39 -3.09
C ALA A 133 4.04 8.27 -1.70
N PHE A 134 3.39 8.81 -0.67
CA PHE A 134 3.81 8.67 0.72
C PHE A 134 3.87 7.19 1.13
N LEU A 135 2.77 6.45 0.93
CA LEU A 135 2.67 5.05 1.35
C LEU A 135 3.68 4.14 0.65
N ASP A 136 3.89 4.33 -0.66
CA ASP A 136 4.84 3.54 -1.44
C ASP A 136 6.28 3.82 -1.01
N ALA A 137 6.63 5.09 -0.80
CA ALA A 137 7.96 5.46 -0.37
C ALA A 137 8.23 5.00 1.06
N TYR A 138 7.21 5.01 1.92
CA TYR A 138 7.29 4.44 3.27
C TYR A 138 7.60 2.94 3.18
N ASP A 139 6.84 2.16 2.39
CA ASP A 139 7.08 0.72 2.28
C ASP A 139 8.46 0.40 1.70
N LEU A 140 8.86 1.07 0.61
CA LEU A 140 10.14 0.83 -0.05
C LEU A 140 11.33 1.26 0.80
N ALA A 141 11.24 2.40 1.51
CA ALA A 141 12.30 2.84 2.42
C ALA A 141 12.43 1.93 3.65
N SER A 142 11.35 1.26 4.08
CA SER A 142 11.41 0.30 5.20
C SER A 142 12.33 -0.91 4.97
N VAL A 143 12.71 -1.16 3.72
CA VAL A 143 13.70 -2.20 3.37
C VAL A 143 15.09 -1.86 3.90
N VAL A 144 15.42 -0.57 3.98
CA VAL A 144 16.79 -0.09 4.28
C VAL A 144 16.86 0.87 5.46
N GLN A 145 15.71 1.31 5.97
CA GLN A 145 15.60 2.28 7.05
C GLN A 145 14.47 1.89 8.01
N ARG A 146 14.46 2.54 9.18
CA ARG A 146 13.38 2.43 10.19
C ARG A 146 12.92 3.82 10.64
N ASP A 147 11.77 3.87 11.30
CA ASP A 147 11.25 5.07 11.96
C ASP A 147 11.31 6.32 11.06
N ARG A 148 11.90 7.42 11.54
CA ARG A 148 12.01 8.69 10.78
C ARG A 148 12.79 8.57 9.46
N GLY A 149 13.70 7.59 9.35
CA GLY A 149 14.46 7.32 8.13
C GLY A 149 13.58 6.81 6.99
N VAL A 150 12.35 6.38 7.31
CA VAL A 150 11.30 5.97 6.37
C VAL A 150 10.31 7.10 6.11
N GLU A 151 9.95 7.87 7.14
CA GLU A 151 8.98 8.97 7.04
C GLU A 151 9.49 10.15 6.19
N GLY A 152 10.76 10.53 6.32
CA GLY A 152 11.34 11.62 5.52
C GLY A 152 11.26 11.36 4.00
N PRO A 153 11.69 10.19 3.50
CA PRO A 153 11.49 9.79 2.11
C PRO A 153 10.02 9.78 1.68
N ALA A 154 9.11 9.35 2.56
CA ALA A 154 7.68 9.34 2.28
C ALA A 154 7.11 10.74 2.06
N VAL A 155 7.45 11.70 2.94
CA VAL A 155 7.08 13.11 2.80
C VAL A 155 7.65 13.70 1.51
N LEU A 156 8.91 13.40 1.18
CA LEU A 156 9.54 13.88 -0.04
C LEU A 156 8.88 13.28 -1.30
N ALA A 157 8.49 12.01 -1.28
CA ALA A 157 7.80 11.39 -2.41
C ALA A 157 6.43 12.04 -2.66
N ALA A 158 5.67 12.33 -1.60
CA ALA A 158 4.43 13.09 -1.68
C ALA A 158 4.63 14.49 -2.28
N ALA A 159 5.70 15.17 -1.88
CA ALA A 159 6.07 16.48 -2.42
C ALA A 159 6.43 16.40 -3.92
N ILE A 160 7.17 15.38 -4.34
CA ILE A 160 7.57 15.17 -5.74
C ILE A 160 6.36 14.78 -6.61
N ALA A 161 5.46 13.95 -6.10
CA ALA A 161 4.22 13.57 -6.78
C ALA A 161 3.34 14.79 -7.10
N GLU A 162 3.27 15.75 -6.18
CA GLU A 162 2.59 17.03 -6.37
C GLU A 162 3.39 17.96 -7.30
N ALA A 163 4.70 18.09 -7.10
CA ALA A 163 5.56 18.97 -7.89
C ALA A 163 5.56 18.62 -9.39
N ALA A 164 5.39 17.34 -9.73
CA ALA A 164 5.37 16.88 -11.10
C ALA A 164 4.05 17.17 -11.85
N CYS A 165 3.00 17.60 -11.17
CA CYS A 165 1.72 17.97 -11.78
C CYS A 165 1.84 19.17 -12.74
N ALA A 166 0.91 19.25 -13.70
CA ALA A 166 0.92 20.32 -14.71
C ALA A 166 0.67 21.71 -14.09
N ASP A 167 -0.17 21.77 -13.06
CA ASP A 167 -0.63 22.97 -12.36
C ASP A 167 0.12 23.23 -11.04
N ALA A 168 1.18 22.47 -10.77
CA ALA A 168 1.91 22.53 -9.51
C ALA A 168 2.51 23.93 -9.25
N THR A 169 2.41 24.38 -8.00
CA THR A 169 3.10 25.58 -7.49
C THR A 169 3.92 25.22 -6.26
N VAL A 170 4.76 26.14 -5.80
CA VAL A 170 5.49 25.94 -4.53
C VAL A 170 4.50 25.78 -3.38
N GLU A 171 3.42 26.56 -3.37
CA GLU A 171 2.38 26.50 -2.35
C GLU A 171 1.66 25.14 -2.37
N SER A 172 1.32 24.62 -3.56
CA SER A 172 0.66 23.31 -3.66
C SER A 172 1.56 22.18 -3.16
N VAL A 173 2.86 22.22 -3.48
CA VAL A 173 3.88 21.29 -2.96
C VAL A 173 4.02 21.40 -1.43
N VAL A 174 4.02 22.62 -0.89
CA VAL A 174 4.07 22.86 0.57
C VAL A 174 2.83 22.32 1.27
N GLU A 175 1.64 22.46 0.70
CA GLU A 175 0.43 21.87 1.26
C GLU A 175 0.47 20.33 1.21
N ALA A 176 0.94 19.73 0.11
CA ALA A 176 1.13 18.28 0.05
C ALA A 176 2.10 17.76 1.14
N ILE A 177 3.18 18.49 1.40
CA ILE A 177 4.11 18.19 2.51
C ILE A 177 3.39 18.26 3.85
N LYS A 178 2.63 19.34 4.13
CA LYS A 178 1.91 19.51 5.40
C LYS A 178 0.91 18.38 5.63
N THR A 179 0.20 17.97 4.58
CA THR A 179 -0.74 16.84 4.63
C THR A 179 -0.01 15.54 4.95
N ALA A 180 1.09 15.24 4.25
CA ALA A 180 1.89 14.04 4.50
C ALA A 180 2.44 13.98 5.94
N LEU A 181 2.86 15.13 6.48
CA LEU A 181 3.38 15.21 7.85
C LEU A 181 2.33 14.87 8.92
N LEU A 182 1.03 14.88 8.61
CA LEU A 182 -0.03 14.44 9.53
C LEU A 182 0.06 12.95 9.90
N ASP A 183 0.74 12.15 9.08
CA ASP A 183 0.95 10.72 9.28
C ASP A 183 2.35 10.41 9.85
N CYS A 184 3.21 11.41 10.04
CA CYS A 184 4.55 11.24 10.59
C CYS A 184 4.62 11.43 12.11
N ASP A 185 5.72 10.97 12.70
CA ASP A 185 6.09 11.23 14.09
C ASP A 185 6.09 12.74 14.41
N GLN A 186 5.82 13.05 15.68
CA GLN A 186 5.59 14.43 16.12
C GLN A 186 6.83 15.32 15.96
N ASP A 187 8.05 14.82 16.15
CA ASP A 187 9.20 15.72 16.03
C ASP A 187 9.58 15.95 14.56
N LEU A 188 9.47 14.95 13.68
CA LEU A 188 9.68 15.14 12.24
C LEU A 188 8.67 16.15 11.68
N ARG A 189 7.40 16.02 12.10
CA ARG A 189 6.36 17.00 11.79
C ARG A 189 6.75 18.40 12.24
N ARG A 190 7.19 18.57 13.48
CA ARG A 190 7.58 19.87 14.03
C ARG A 190 8.81 20.45 13.32
N SER A 191 9.85 19.66 13.08
CA SER A 191 11.09 20.11 12.43
C SER A 191 10.83 20.56 10.99
N CYS A 192 10.06 19.78 10.23
CA CYS A 192 9.69 20.11 8.86
C CYS A 192 8.79 21.36 8.79
N LEU A 193 7.78 21.49 9.66
CA LEU A 193 6.94 22.70 9.71
C LEU A 193 7.76 23.96 10.06
N PHE A 194 8.72 23.82 10.98
CA PHE A 194 9.64 24.92 11.32
C PHE A 194 10.54 25.30 10.15
N ALA A 195 11.06 24.30 9.42
CA ALA A 195 11.85 24.50 8.21
C ALA A 195 11.07 25.22 7.10
N LEU A 196 9.84 24.79 6.83
CA LEU A 196 8.94 25.46 5.88
C LEU A 196 8.71 26.92 6.27
N GLY A 197 8.49 27.21 7.55
CA GLY A 197 8.33 28.56 8.06
C GLY A 197 9.56 29.45 7.89
N LYS A 198 10.76 28.89 8.05
CA LYS A 198 12.02 29.61 7.75
C LYS A 198 12.19 29.90 6.27
N GLY A 199 11.96 28.90 5.42
CA GLY A 199 12.02 29.06 3.96
C GLY A 199 11.07 30.17 3.49
N ALA A 200 9.85 30.20 4.02
CA ALA A 200 8.87 31.25 3.71
C ALA A 200 9.32 32.65 4.14
N ARG A 201 9.98 32.80 5.30
CA ARG A 201 10.55 34.10 5.71
C ARG A 201 11.65 34.56 4.77
N LEU A 202 12.58 33.68 4.41
CA LEU A 202 13.66 33.99 3.47
C LEU A 202 13.14 34.34 2.07
N ALA A 203 12.05 33.71 1.62
CA ALA A 203 11.43 34.02 0.33
C ALA A 203 10.97 35.47 0.22
N THR A 204 10.60 36.10 1.34
CA THR A 204 10.15 37.51 1.41
C THR A 204 11.28 38.53 1.60
N GLN A 205 12.51 38.07 1.85
CA GLN A 205 13.68 38.92 2.04
C GLN A 205 14.39 39.20 0.70
N ASN A 206 15.29 40.17 0.69
CA ASN A 206 16.11 40.48 -0.50
C ASN A 206 16.94 39.24 -0.89
N GLU A 207 16.98 38.90 -2.18
CA GLU A 207 17.65 37.69 -2.69
C GLU A 207 19.15 37.65 -2.38
N ASP A 208 19.75 38.81 -2.12
CA ASP A 208 21.17 38.98 -1.80
C ASP A 208 21.50 38.86 -0.30
N ASP A 209 20.51 38.65 0.59
CA ASP A 209 20.74 38.49 2.03
C ASP A 209 21.22 37.08 2.39
N LEU A 210 22.44 36.77 1.95
CA LEU A 210 23.10 35.48 2.19
C LEU A 210 23.40 35.24 3.67
N GLU A 211 23.43 36.28 4.51
CA GLU A 211 23.69 36.13 5.95
C GLU A 211 22.45 35.63 6.68
N ALA A 212 21.27 36.20 6.40
CA ALA A 212 20.01 35.68 6.91
C ALA A 212 19.77 34.23 6.46
N ALA A 213 20.09 33.91 5.20
CA ALA A 213 20.01 32.54 4.69
C ALA A 213 20.99 31.59 5.42
N ARG A 214 22.22 32.05 5.69
CA ARG A 214 23.23 31.29 6.44
C ARG A 214 22.76 31.02 7.87
N GLU A 215 22.20 32.01 8.56
CA GLU A 215 21.69 31.85 9.94
C GLU A 215 20.50 30.88 9.99
N ALA A 216 19.56 31.03 9.05
CA ALA A 216 18.40 30.15 8.95
C ALA A 216 18.79 28.68 8.73
N LEU A 217 19.76 28.43 7.85
CA LEU A 217 20.27 27.08 7.54
C LEU A 217 21.15 26.53 8.67
N ALA A 218 21.99 27.35 9.30
CA ALA A 218 22.81 26.94 10.44
C ALA A 218 21.96 26.49 11.63
N SER A 219 20.79 27.11 11.84
CA SER A 219 19.85 26.75 12.90
C SER A 219 18.91 25.59 12.54
N ILE A 220 19.06 24.98 11.35
CA ILE A 220 18.50 23.67 11.03
C ILE A 220 19.50 22.56 11.39
N ASP A 221 20.79 22.86 11.60
CA ASP A 221 21.80 21.86 11.97
C ASP A 221 21.67 21.50 13.46
N PRO A 222 21.27 20.27 13.84
CA PRO A 222 21.54 19.78 15.18
C PRO A 222 23.00 19.32 15.18
N ALA A 223 23.80 19.80 16.12
CA ALA A 223 25.10 19.19 16.39
C ALA A 223 24.91 17.66 16.43
N MET A 224 25.66 16.94 15.61
CA MET A 224 25.52 15.48 15.43
C MET A 224 25.45 14.82 16.81
N ASP A 225 24.26 14.36 17.21
CA ASP A 225 24.06 13.80 18.53
C ASP A 225 24.54 12.33 18.53
N TRP A 226 25.86 12.18 18.62
CA TRP A 226 26.51 10.88 18.75
C TRP A 226 25.98 10.05 19.93
N GLN A 227 25.32 10.67 20.92
CA GLN A 227 24.76 9.93 22.07
C GLN A 227 23.49 9.16 21.71
N ARG A 228 22.77 9.56 20.65
CA ARG A 228 21.56 8.86 20.19
C ARG A 228 21.83 7.80 19.12
N CYS A 229 23.05 7.72 18.57
CA CYS A 229 23.37 6.88 17.40
C CYS A 229 22.39 7.08 16.23
N GLU A 230 21.78 8.26 16.13
CA GLU A 230 20.89 8.66 15.04
C GLU A 230 21.71 9.50 14.06
N LEU A 231 22.08 8.92 12.93
CA LEU A 231 22.71 9.65 11.82
C LEU A 231 21.63 10.26 10.93
N HIS A 232 20.58 10.86 11.52
CA HIS A 232 19.54 11.55 10.77
C HIS A 232 19.88 13.03 10.67
N PRO A 233 20.65 13.47 9.65
CA PRO A 233 20.79 14.89 9.39
C PRO A 233 19.44 15.46 9.01
N ASN A 234 19.24 16.73 9.35
CA ASN A 234 18.10 17.54 8.95
C ASN A 234 18.16 17.89 7.44
N CYS A 235 18.52 16.92 6.58
CA CYS A 235 18.68 17.07 5.14
C CYS A 235 17.38 17.43 4.46
N LEU A 236 16.28 16.76 4.84
CA LEU A 236 14.96 17.08 4.33
C LEU A 236 14.59 18.50 4.74
N GLU A 237 14.72 18.84 6.02
CA GLU A 237 14.41 20.18 6.56
C GLU A 237 15.24 21.27 5.87
N ALA A 238 16.56 21.07 5.73
CA ALA A 238 17.42 22.01 5.02
C ALA A 238 17.00 22.15 3.55
N ALA A 239 16.63 21.04 2.90
CA ALA A 239 16.12 21.07 1.53
C ALA A 239 14.78 21.82 1.43
N LEU A 240 13.89 21.66 2.42
CA LEU A 240 12.62 22.39 2.49
C LEU A 240 12.84 23.91 2.66
N VAL A 241 13.80 24.31 3.51
CA VAL A 241 14.19 25.73 3.62
C VAL A 241 14.65 26.26 2.26
N VAL A 242 15.58 25.57 1.60
CA VAL A 242 16.15 26.02 0.32
C VAL A 242 15.08 26.04 -0.79
N PHE A 243 14.26 25.01 -0.90
CA PHE A 243 13.21 24.89 -1.92
C PHE A 243 12.18 26.02 -1.79
N VAL A 244 11.69 26.29 -0.58
CA VAL A 244 10.72 27.37 -0.35
C VAL A 244 11.37 28.75 -0.50
N ALA A 245 12.58 28.94 0.05
CA ALA A 245 13.30 30.22 -0.04
C ALA A 245 13.67 30.59 -1.48
N SER A 246 13.86 29.60 -2.35
CA SER A 246 14.13 29.79 -3.78
C SER A 246 12.87 29.92 -4.63
N ALA A 247 11.68 29.79 -4.04
CA ALA A 247 10.41 29.69 -4.77
C ALA A 247 10.46 28.62 -5.89
N GLY A 248 11.17 27.51 -5.63
CA GLY A 248 11.35 26.44 -6.61
C GLY A 248 12.28 26.77 -7.78
N ASP A 249 12.89 27.96 -7.83
CA ASP A 249 13.88 28.32 -8.87
C ASP A 249 15.22 27.64 -8.59
N LEU A 250 15.67 26.81 -9.54
CA LEU A 250 16.87 26.01 -9.37
C LEU A 250 18.15 26.86 -9.30
N THR A 251 18.19 28.00 -9.99
CA THR A 251 19.37 28.87 -10.00
C THR A 251 19.54 29.54 -8.64
N ARG A 252 18.44 30.05 -8.08
CA ARG A 252 18.39 30.62 -6.73
C ARG A 252 18.69 29.55 -5.68
N ALA A 253 18.08 28.38 -5.79
CA ALA A 253 18.36 27.24 -4.92
C ALA A 253 19.85 26.88 -4.90
N ALA A 254 20.48 26.82 -6.08
CA ALA A 254 21.89 26.52 -6.22
C ALA A 254 22.81 27.55 -5.53
N ARG A 255 22.41 28.83 -5.46
CA ARG A 255 23.16 29.86 -4.70
C ARG A 255 23.07 29.66 -3.19
N LEU A 256 22.00 29.05 -2.68
CA LEU A 256 21.79 28.80 -1.25
C LEU A 256 22.45 27.50 -0.78
N LEU A 257 22.58 26.49 -1.65
CA LEU A 257 23.16 25.19 -1.31
C LEU A 257 24.57 25.23 -0.67
N PRO A 258 25.51 26.12 -1.07
CA PRO A 258 26.82 26.25 -0.42
C PRO A 258 26.75 26.72 1.05
N LEU A 259 25.61 27.28 1.48
CA LEU A 259 25.38 27.72 2.85
C LEU A 259 24.93 26.56 3.76
N VAL A 260 24.57 25.41 3.19
CA VAL A 260 24.16 24.23 3.94
C VAL A 260 25.39 23.61 4.64
N PRO A 261 25.40 23.52 5.99
CA PRO A 261 26.62 23.21 6.75
C PRO A 261 27.04 21.73 6.69
N THR A 262 26.09 20.81 6.52
CA THR A 262 26.31 19.35 6.51
C THR A 262 25.48 18.70 5.39
N TYR A 263 25.99 17.60 4.80
CA TYR A 263 25.30 16.82 3.77
C TYR A 263 24.78 17.60 2.54
N ALA A 264 25.44 18.71 2.18
CA ALA A 264 25.04 19.58 1.07
C ALA A 264 24.80 18.83 -0.27
N GLY A 265 25.51 17.71 -0.52
CA GLY A 265 25.27 16.87 -1.69
C GLY A 265 23.89 16.21 -1.71
N MET A 266 23.42 15.69 -0.57
CA MET A 266 22.09 15.08 -0.44
C MET A 266 21.01 16.15 -0.39
N THR A 267 21.23 17.25 0.32
CA THR A 267 20.32 18.41 0.28
C THR A 267 20.15 18.91 -1.16
N GLY A 268 21.25 19.02 -1.91
CA GLY A 268 21.23 19.37 -3.33
C GLY A 268 20.50 18.35 -4.21
N PHE A 269 20.62 17.06 -3.93
CA PHE A 269 19.83 16.01 -4.59
C PHE A 269 18.32 16.24 -4.40
N VAL A 270 17.89 16.46 -3.15
CA VAL A 270 16.47 16.66 -2.80
C VAL A 270 15.91 17.93 -3.42
N VAL A 271 16.60 19.06 -3.24
CA VAL A 271 16.20 20.36 -3.80
C VAL A 271 16.16 20.29 -5.32
N GLY A 272 17.18 19.69 -5.94
CA GLY A 272 17.23 19.48 -7.38
C GLY A 272 16.05 18.67 -7.89
N ALA A 273 15.72 17.55 -7.23
CA ALA A 273 14.58 16.71 -7.60
C ALA A 273 13.24 17.49 -7.54
N LEU A 274 13.01 18.27 -6.47
CA LEU A 274 11.79 19.07 -6.31
C LEU A 274 11.69 20.18 -7.36
N CYS A 275 12.73 21.00 -7.49
CA CYS A 275 12.78 22.09 -8.48
C CYS A 275 12.65 21.53 -9.90
N GLY A 276 13.34 20.43 -10.21
CA GLY A 276 13.30 19.78 -11.52
C GLY A 276 11.94 19.17 -11.85
N ALA A 277 11.27 18.56 -10.87
CA ALA A 277 9.89 18.12 -11.01
C ALA A 277 8.95 19.32 -11.28
N LEU A 278 9.11 20.40 -10.52
CA LEU A 278 8.27 21.61 -10.63
C LEU A 278 8.48 22.42 -11.91
N THR A 279 9.68 22.39 -12.51
CA THR A 279 10.05 23.27 -13.64
C THR A 279 10.30 22.53 -14.96
N GLY A 280 10.59 21.23 -14.90
CA GLY A 280 10.87 20.40 -16.08
C GLY A 280 12.30 20.59 -16.64
N LEU A 281 12.72 19.67 -17.52
CA LEU A 281 14.07 19.64 -18.08
C LEU A 281 14.42 20.92 -18.84
N ARG A 282 13.46 21.51 -19.56
CA ARG A 282 13.68 22.71 -20.39
C ARG A 282 14.04 23.96 -19.58
N ALA A 283 13.61 24.02 -18.32
CA ALA A 283 13.94 25.12 -17.42
C ALA A 283 15.37 24.99 -16.84
N LEU A 284 16.01 23.82 -16.99
CA LEU A 284 17.35 23.58 -16.47
C LEU A 284 18.44 24.22 -17.36
N PRO A 285 19.64 24.48 -16.83
CA PRO A 285 20.78 24.93 -17.64
C PRO A 285 21.12 23.97 -18.78
N ALA A 286 21.58 24.48 -19.91
CA ALA A 286 21.91 23.67 -21.10
C ALA A 286 22.94 22.56 -20.82
N SER A 287 23.84 22.77 -19.86
CA SER A 287 24.82 21.77 -19.39
C SER A 287 24.17 20.54 -18.75
N VAL A 288 22.96 20.68 -18.21
CA VAL A 288 22.17 19.62 -17.55
C VAL A 288 21.21 18.93 -18.54
N GLN A 289 20.86 19.63 -19.62
CA GLN A 289 19.95 19.14 -20.68
C GLN A 289 20.62 18.16 -21.68
N ASP A 290 21.90 17.78 -21.51
CA ASP A 290 22.63 16.96 -22.49
C ASP A 290 21.88 15.64 -22.79
N PRO A 291 21.46 15.37 -24.03
CA PRO A 291 20.69 14.18 -24.38
C PRO A 291 21.49 12.87 -24.29
N ARG A 292 22.81 12.92 -24.15
CA ARG A 292 23.65 11.74 -23.86
C ARG A 292 23.60 11.32 -22.39
N ASN A 293 22.91 12.10 -21.56
CA ASN A 293 22.71 11.84 -20.14
C ASN A 293 21.71 10.69 -19.94
N THR A 294 22.13 9.60 -19.30
CA THR A 294 21.34 8.39 -19.02
C THR A 294 19.93 8.65 -18.45
N PRO A 295 19.74 9.62 -17.51
CA PRO A 295 18.41 10.03 -17.03
C PRO A 295 17.38 10.36 -18.11
N ALA A 296 17.75 11.11 -19.16
CA ALA A 296 16.79 11.51 -20.21
C ALA A 296 16.27 10.31 -21.00
N ARG A 297 17.13 9.33 -21.29
CA ARG A 297 16.75 8.10 -22.01
C ARG A 297 15.84 7.18 -21.18
N ARG A 298 16.01 7.13 -19.85
CA ARG A 298 15.12 6.37 -18.98
C ARG A 298 13.80 7.10 -18.70
N ALA A 299 13.82 8.43 -18.70
CA ALA A 299 12.63 9.26 -18.48
C ALA A 299 11.50 8.94 -19.46
N GLU A 300 11.82 8.73 -20.76
CA GLU A 300 10.82 8.34 -21.78
C GLU A 300 10.16 7.00 -21.43
N LYS A 301 10.94 5.96 -21.15
CA LYS A 301 10.40 4.64 -20.77
C LYS A 301 9.58 4.68 -19.49
N PHE A 302 9.96 5.54 -18.55
CA PHE A 302 9.24 5.70 -17.31
C PHE A 302 7.95 6.49 -17.51
N ALA A 303 7.94 7.47 -18.43
CA ALA A 303 6.74 8.15 -18.86
C ALA A 303 5.73 7.20 -19.51
N ASP A 304 6.19 6.23 -20.30
CA ASP A 304 5.34 5.17 -20.87
C ASP A 304 4.67 4.33 -19.76
N LEU A 305 5.45 3.94 -18.75
CA LEU A 305 4.94 3.20 -17.58
C LEU A 305 3.89 4.02 -16.81
N ILE A 306 4.16 5.30 -16.54
CA ILE A 306 3.23 6.21 -15.85
C ILE A 306 1.96 6.42 -16.68
N THR A 307 2.08 6.51 -18.01
CA THR A 307 0.95 6.66 -18.92
C THR A 307 0.08 5.40 -18.93
N ALA A 308 0.68 4.21 -18.89
CA ALA A 308 -0.06 2.95 -18.74
C ALA A 308 -0.83 2.89 -17.41
N ARG A 309 -0.21 3.32 -16.29
CA ARG A 309 -0.86 3.45 -14.98
C ARG A 309 -2.06 4.39 -15.04
N PHE A 310 -1.92 5.59 -15.61
CA PHE A 310 -3.03 6.53 -15.77
C PHE A 310 -4.15 5.97 -16.67
N ALA A 311 -3.82 5.18 -17.69
CA ALA A 311 -4.81 4.52 -18.53
C ALA A 311 -5.63 3.49 -17.74
N GLN A 312 -5.00 2.73 -16.84
CA GLN A 312 -5.68 1.82 -15.92
C GLN A 312 -6.60 2.58 -14.94
N GLU A 313 -6.10 3.66 -14.32
CA GLU A 313 -6.92 4.50 -13.43
C GLU A 313 -8.16 5.08 -14.13
N LYS A 314 -8.04 5.47 -15.40
CA LYS A 314 -9.18 5.94 -16.18
C LYS A 314 -10.25 4.85 -16.37
N GLN A 315 -9.84 3.59 -16.48
CA GLN A 315 -10.77 2.45 -16.48
C GLN A 315 -11.44 2.31 -15.10
N THR A 316 -10.68 2.42 -14.01
CA THR A 316 -11.21 2.42 -12.64
C THR A 316 -12.23 3.54 -12.42
N VAL A 317 -11.94 4.78 -12.87
CA VAL A 317 -12.89 5.91 -12.83
C VAL A 317 -14.18 5.57 -13.57
N THR A 318 -14.09 4.91 -14.73
CA THR A 318 -15.26 4.48 -15.51
C THR A 318 -16.10 3.44 -14.76
N VAL A 319 -15.44 2.49 -14.08
CA VAL A 319 -16.09 1.48 -13.25
C VAL A 319 -16.79 2.14 -12.05
N LEU A 320 -16.11 2.99 -11.30
CA LEU A 320 -16.66 3.70 -10.14
C LEU A 320 -17.83 4.63 -10.54
N THR A 321 -17.73 5.30 -11.69
CA THR A 321 -18.84 6.12 -12.25
C THR A 321 -20.04 5.26 -12.62
N SER A 322 -19.82 4.01 -13.04
CA SER A 322 -20.92 3.07 -13.30
C SER A 322 -21.54 2.57 -12.00
N LEU A 323 -20.72 2.36 -10.97
CA LEU A 323 -21.14 1.94 -9.63
C LEU A 323 -21.86 3.04 -8.84
N SER A 324 -21.66 4.32 -9.17
CA SER A 324 -22.38 5.43 -8.56
C SER A 324 -23.83 5.55 -9.04
N LYS A 325 -24.19 4.94 -10.17
CA LYS A 325 -25.54 4.98 -10.71
C LYS A 325 -26.52 4.26 -9.77
N PRO A 326 -27.72 4.82 -9.56
CA PRO A 326 -28.70 4.23 -8.66
C PRO A 326 -29.24 2.91 -9.21
N LYS A 327 -29.35 1.90 -8.35
CA LYS A 327 -30.11 0.67 -8.58
C LYS A 327 -31.42 0.77 -7.81
N LYS A 328 -32.53 0.40 -8.44
CA LYS A 328 -33.83 0.30 -7.77
C LYS A 328 -33.80 -0.92 -6.84
N THR A 329 -33.83 -0.68 -5.53
CA THR A 329 -33.91 -1.72 -4.50
C THR A 329 -35.32 -1.75 -3.90
N VAL A 330 -35.58 -2.70 -2.99
CA VAL A 330 -36.83 -2.75 -2.22
C VAL A 330 -36.92 -1.59 -1.22
N GLU A 331 -35.77 -1.07 -0.78
CA GLU A 331 -35.65 -0.05 0.26
C GLU A 331 -35.49 1.38 -0.30
N GLY A 332 -35.33 1.53 -1.63
CA GLY A 332 -35.28 2.83 -2.29
C GLY A 332 -34.43 2.85 -3.56
N GLN A 333 -33.83 4.01 -3.83
CA GLN A 333 -32.78 4.17 -4.84
C GLN A 333 -31.47 4.44 -4.13
N GLU A 334 -30.52 3.51 -4.27
CA GLU A 334 -29.18 3.61 -3.69
C GLU A 334 -28.15 3.34 -4.78
N PRO A 335 -26.90 3.86 -4.66
CA PRO A 335 -25.83 3.54 -5.60
C PRO A 335 -25.64 2.01 -5.72
N LEU A 336 -25.34 1.54 -6.92
CA LEU A 336 -25.01 0.12 -7.13
C LEU A 336 -23.86 -0.34 -6.23
N LEU A 337 -22.88 0.55 -5.96
CA LEU A 337 -21.80 0.27 -5.02
C LEU A 337 -22.31 -0.09 -3.62
N PHE A 338 -23.20 0.74 -3.05
CA PHE A 338 -23.79 0.50 -1.74
C PHE A 338 -24.47 -0.87 -1.69
N ASN A 339 -25.30 -1.16 -2.69
CA ASN A 339 -26.05 -2.42 -2.74
C ASN A 339 -25.13 -3.66 -2.75
N LYS A 340 -23.98 -3.57 -3.45
CA LYS A 340 -22.96 -4.63 -3.50
C LYS A 340 -22.17 -4.75 -2.20
N ILE A 341 -21.68 -3.63 -1.64
CA ILE A 341 -20.97 -3.62 -0.35
C ILE A 341 -21.86 -4.15 0.76
N PHE A 342 -23.09 -3.64 0.86
CA PHE A 342 -24.04 -4.06 1.89
C PHE A 342 -24.45 -5.53 1.74
N GLY A 343 -24.71 -5.98 0.50
CA GLY A 343 -24.96 -7.39 0.21
C GLY A 343 -23.80 -8.29 0.60
N SER A 344 -22.56 -7.89 0.27
CA SER A 344 -21.34 -8.60 0.63
C SER A 344 -21.14 -8.68 2.14
N THR A 345 -21.26 -7.56 2.85
CA THR A 345 -21.08 -7.50 4.32
C THR A 345 -22.12 -8.35 5.03
N LEU A 346 -23.42 -8.24 4.67
CA LEU A 346 -24.43 -9.05 5.33
C LEU A 346 -24.29 -10.54 4.99
N ALA A 347 -24.06 -10.88 3.71
CA ALA A 347 -23.91 -12.28 3.32
C ALA A 347 -22.71 -12.93 4.01
N GLY A 348 -21.60 -12.20 4.16
CA GLY A 348 -20.46 -12.63 4.98
C GLY A 348 -20.86 -12.87 6.44
N ALA A 349 -21.52 -11.90 7.09
CA ALA A 349 -21.98 -12.03 8.47
C ALA A 349 -22.91 -13.24 8.69
N LEU A 350 -23.86 -13.45 7.77
CA LEU A 350 -24.77 -14.60 7.78
C LEU A 350 -24.01 -15.92 7.60
N GLY A 351 -23.03 -15.96 6.68
CA GLY A 351 -22.21 -17.15 6.44
C GLY A 351 -21.33 -17.50 7.64
N ASN A 352 -20.64 -16.51 8.21
CA ASN A 352 -19.82 -16.62 9.42
C ASN A 352 -20.63 -17.26 10.56
N SER A 353 -21.77 -16.66 10.91
CA SER A 353 -22.67 -17.17 11.96
C SER A 353 -23.31 -18.52 11.63
N MET A 354 -23.50 -18.86 10.36
CA MET A 354 -24.06 -20.16 9.95
C MET A 354 -23.02 -21.28 10.06
N GLY A 355 -21.77 -21.03 9.66
CA GLY A 355 -20.67 -22.00 9.73
C GLY A 355 -20.13 -22.22 11.14
N SER A 356 -20.27 -21.25 12.04
CA SER A 356 -19.54 -21.25 13.31
C SER A 356 -20.03 -22.26 14.35
N ILE A 357 -21.23 -22.81 14.18
CA ILE A 357 -21.74 -23.93 14.99
C ILE A 357 -21.07 -25.26 14.63
N VAL A 358 -20.54 -25.35 13.41
CA VAL A 358 -19.95 -26.58 12.85
C VAL A 358 -18.48 -26.43 12.50
N GLU A 359 -17.87 -25.34 12.96
CA GLU A 359 -16.43 -25.12 12.88
C GLU A 359 -15.68 -26.32 13.50
N CYS A 360 -14.57 -26.69 12.87
CA CYS A 360 -13.73 -27.84 13.20
C CYS A 360 -14.38 -29.23 13.06
N LEU A 361 -15.65 -29.34 12.62
CA LEU A 361 -16.28 -30.64 12.36
C LEU A 361 -15.90 -31.20 10.98
N HIS A 362 -15.96 -32.53 10.84
CA HIS A 362 -15.89 -33.20 9.55
C HIS A 362 -17.26 -33.10 8.86
N TYR A 363 -17.31 -32.91 7.53
CA TYR A 363 -18.59 -32.74 6.81
C TYR A 363 -19.60 -33.89 7.03
N ARG A 364 -19.11 -35.13 7.19
CA ARG A 364 -19.93 -36.31 7.54
C ARG A 364 -20.51 -36.28 8.96
N ASP A 365 -19.83 -35.61 9.89
CA ASP A 365 -20.34 -35.40 11.24
C ASP A 365 -21.46 -34.35 11.24
N ILE A 366 -21.27 -33.28 10.47
CA ILE A 366 -22.31 -32.26 10.22
C ILE A 366 -23.56 -32.91 9.63
N GLU A 367 -23.41 -33.71 8.58
CA GLU A 367 -24.51 -34.41 7.92
C GLU A 367 -25.26 -35.37 8.87
N ARG A 368 -24.52 -36.04 9.76
CA ARG A 368 -25.11 -36.97 10.74
C ARG A 368 -25.87 -36.25 11.85
N GLU A 369 -25.35 -35.13 12.35
CA GLU A 369 -25.90 -34.43 13.52
C GLU A 369 -26.95 -33.39 13.15
N TYR A 370 -26.75 -32.66 12.05
CA TYR A 370 -27.58 -31.52 11.64
C TYR A 370 -28.29 -31.75 10.30
N GLY A 371 -27.92 -32.77 9.53
CA GLY A 371 -28.35 -32.90 8.14
C GLY A 371 -27.70 -31.84 7.26
N VAL A 372 -28.49 -31.14 6.45
CA VAL A 372 -28.00 -29.99 5.67
C VAL A 372 -28.39 -28.72 6.39
N ILE A 373 -27.39 -27.95 6.82
CA ILE A 373 -27.61 -26.62 7.41
C ILE A 373 -27.91 -25.64 6.28
N ASP A 374 -29.13 -25.09 6.26
CA ASP A 374 -29.63 -24.17 5.24
C ASP A 374 -30.09 -22.81 5.81
N THR A 375 -29.76 -22.56 7.08
CA THR A 375 -30.11 -21.35 7.84
C THR A 375 -29.15 -21.15 9.02
N VAL A 376 -29.08 -19.92 9.53
CA VAL A 376 -28.35 -19.60 10.76
C VAL A 376 -29.06 -20.26 11.93
N LEU A 377 -28.34 -21.11 12.68
CA LEU A 377 -28.87 -21.86 13.82
C LEU A 377 -28.84 -21.04 15.12
N ASP A 378 -27.85 -20.16 15.27
CA ASP A 378 -27.72 -19.25 16.41
C ASP A 378 -27.57 -17.79 15.94
N PRO A 379 -28.68 -17.05 15.78
CA PRO A 379 -28.65 -15.64 15.38
C PRO A 379 -27.92 -14.73 16.39
N GLY A 380 -27.71 -15.16 17.63
CA GLY A 380 -26.98 -14.38 18.64
C GLY A 380 -25.51 -14.16 18.27
N ARG A 381 -24.96 -14.97 17.36
CA ARG A 381 -23.56 -14.87 16.92
C ARG A 381 -23.31 -13.89 15.78
N LEU A 382 -24.36 -13.40 15.11
CA LEU A 382 -24.25 -12.54 13.93
C LEU A 382 -23.41 -11.26 14.12
N GLU A 383 -23.29 -10.76 15.34
CA GLU A 383 -22.51 -9.54 15.66
C GLU A 383 -21.21 -9.83 16.42
N THR A 384 -20.97 -11.09 16.82
CA THR A 384 -19.90 -11.43 17.78
C THR A 384 -18.79 -12.29 17.21
N GLU A 385 -18.94 -12.81 15.99
CA GLU A 385 -17.83 -13.51 15.30
C GLU A 385 -16.68 -12.54 15.01
N ASP A 386 -15.46 -13.06 15.03
CA ASP A 386 -14.25 -12.27 14.88
C ASP A 386 -13.96 -11.86 13.44
N ASP A 387 -14.30 -12.68 12.42
CA ASP A 387 -14.13 -12.29 11.00
C ASP A 387 -14.84 -10.98 10.68
N LEU A 388 -16.12 -10.91 11.08
CA LEU A 388 -16.96 -9.76 10.80
C LEU A 388 -16.51 -8.55 11.61
N GLN A 389 -16.24 -8.70 12.91
CA GLN A 389 -15.74 -7.60 13.73
C GLN A 389 -14.43 -7.05 13.18
N MET A 390 -13.55 -7.92 12.69
CA MET A 390 -12.31 -7.51 12.04
C MET A 390 -12.56 -6.70 10.76
N ALA A 391 -13.45 -7.16 9.90
CA ALA A 391 -13.80 -6.44 8.69
C ALA A 391 -14.45 -5.07 8.99
N LEU A 392 -15.24 -4.98 10.07
CA LEU A 392 -15.80 -3.71 10.53
C LEU A 392 -14.71 -2.76 11.08
N HIS A 393 -13.72 -3.26 11.83
CA HIS A 393 -12.57 -2.46 12.26
C HIS A 393 -11.75 -1.93 11.08
N ILE A 394 -11.51 -2.76 10.06
CA ILE A 394 -10.83 -2.32 8.84
C ILE A 394 -11.68 -1.26 8.12
N SER A 395 -12.99 -1.49 7.95
CA SER A 395 -13.89 -0.49 7.35
C SER A 395 -13.86 0.83 8.11
N GLN A 396 -13.88 0.80 9.44
CA GLN A 396 -13.79 1.98 10.29
C GLN A 396 -12.45 2.72 10.10
N ALA A 397 -11.34 1.99 9.98
CA ALA A 397 -10.03 2.59 9.72
C ALA A 397 -10.02 3.36 8.39
N PHE A 398 -10.59 2.79 7.32
CA PHE A 398 -10.74 3.48 6.02
C PHE A 398 -11.64 4.73 6.14
N ILE A 399 -12.79 4.60 6.80
CA ILE A 399 -13.77 5.69 6.96
C ILE A 399 -13.16 6.86 7.75
N GLU A 400 -12.51 6.58 8.88
CA GLU A 400 -11.89 7.62 9.73
C GLU A 400 -10.68 8.27 9.06
N LYS A 401 -9.84 7.48 8.39
CA LYS A 401 -8.71 8.01 7.61
C LYS A 401 -9.20 8.90 6.46
N GLY A 402 -10.32 8.52 5.84
CA GLY A 402 -10.86 9.24 4.69
C GLY A 402 -10.06 9.01 3.39
N GLY A 403 -9.25 7.96 3.35
CA GLY A 403 -8.30 7.61 2.30
C GLY A 403 -7.90 6.13 2.41
N VAL A 404 -6.70 5.78 1.95
CA VAL A 404 -6.16 4.42 2.09
C VAL A 404 -5.77 4.19 3.57
N ALA A 405 -6.39 3.21 4.23
CA ALA A 405 -6.01 2.86 5.59
C ALA A 405 -4.68 2.08 5.65
N THR A 406 -3.89 2.35 6.69
CA THR A 406 -2.62 1.68 6.97
C THR A 406 -2.73 0.75 8.18
N SER A 407 -1.68 -0.02 8.44
CA SER A 407 -1.55 -0.78 9.70
C SER A 407 -1.65 0.13 10.94
N HIS A 408 -1.20 1.38 10.86
CA HIS A 408 -1.27 2.32 11.98
C HIS A 408 -2.71 2.81 12.21
N ASP A 409 -3.49 3.00 11.15
CA ASP A 409 -4.91 3.34 11.25
C ASP A 409 -5.69 2.23 11.92
N LEU A 410 -5.49 0.98 11.47
CA LEU A 410 -6.15 -0.17 12.09
C LEU A 410 -5.71 -0.37 13.54
N ALA A 411 -4.42 -0.19 13.84
CA ALA A 411 -3.91 -0.24 15.21
C ALA A 411 -4.60 0.78 16.13
N ARG A 412 -4.87 2.01 15.64
CA ARG A 412 -5.63 3.01 16.41
C ARG A 412 -7.04 2.55 16.72
N ILE A 413 -7.73 1.97 15.73
CA ILE A 413 -9.06 1.38 15.94
C ILE A 413 -8.98 0.25 16.97
N TRP A 414 -8.01 -0.65 16.86
CA TRP A 414 -7.84 -1.75 17.80
C TRP A 414 -7.56 -1.29 19.24
N MET A 415 -6.71 -0.28 19.42
CA MET A 415 -6.42 0.26 20.75
C MET A 415 -7.63 0.94 21.39
N ARG A 416 -8.57 1.45 20.57
CA ARG A 416 -9.78 2.13 21.04
C ARG A 416 -10.94 1.17 21.28
N ASP A 417 -11.17 0.23 20.36
CA ASP A 417 -12.45 -0.47 20.22
C ASP A 417 -12.35 -2.00 20.35
N MET A 418 -11.18 -2.61 20.11
CA MET A 418 -11.06 -4.07 20.10
C MET A 418 -11.25 -4.64 21.51
N VAL A 419 -12.07 -5.69 21.62
CA VAL A 419 -12.20 -6.52 22.82
C VAL A 419 -11.34 -7.77 22.66
N PRO A 420 -10.11 -7.83 23.20
CA PRO A 420 -9.13 -8.85 22.83
C PRO A 420 -9.60 -10.28 23.09
N GLU A 421 -10.41 -10.50 24.12
CA GLU A 421 -10.92 -11.82 24.51
C GLU A 421 -11.81 -12.47 23.45
N ARG A 422 -12.33 -11.70 22.49
CA ARG A 422 -13.18 -12.18 21.40
C ARG A 422 -12.42 -12.66 20.17
N PHE A 423 -11.13 -12.34 20.04
CA PHE A 423 -10.35 -12.67 18.84
C PHE A 423 -9.42 -13.84 19.09
N PHE A 424 -8.98 -14.54 18.04
CA PHE A 424 -7.98 -15.59 18.18
C PHE A 424 -6.60 -15.07 18.63
N TYR A 425 -5.73 -15.98 19.10
CA TYR A 425 -4.47 -15.64 19.78
C TYR A 425 -3.49 -14.80 18.96
N CYS A 426 -3.44 -14.95 17.63
CA CYS A 426 -2.55 -14.16 16.77
C CYS A 426 -2.90 -12.66 16.80
N MET A 427 -4.19 -12.32 16.79
CA MET A 427 -4.66 -10.93 16.88
C MET A 427 -4.44 -10.38 18.28
N ARG A 428 -4.64 -11.19 19.34
CA ARG A 428 -4.31 -10.78 20.72
C ARG A 428 -2.82 -10.48 20.89
N ASN A 429 -1.94 -11.34 20.36
CA ASN A 429 -0.50 -11.11 20.42
C ASN A 429 -0.10 -9.81 19.69
N ALA A 430 -0.64 -9.57 18.49
CA ALA A 430 -0.40 -8.32 17.79
C ALA A 430 -0.92 -7.11 18.56
N TRP A 431 -2.12 -7.19 19.17
CA TRP A 431 -2.68 -6.15 20.02
C TRP A 431 -1.78 -5.86 21.24
N ASP A 432 -1.29 -6.89 21.93
CA ASP A 432 -0.38 -6.74 23.08
C ASP A 432 0.95 -6.09 22.67
N LEU A 433 1.53 -6.49 21.53
CA LEU A 433 2.75 -5.88 21.01
C LEU A 433 2.56 -4.41 20.63
N ILE A 434 1.47 -4.06 19.94
CA ILE A 434 1.13 -2.68 19.61
C ILE A 434 0.97 -1.86 20.89
N ARG A 435 0.30 -2.41 21.91
CA ARG A 435 0.13 -1.77 23.22
C ARG A 435 1.46 -1.55 23.95
N LEU A 436 2.44 -2.42 23.74
CA LEU A 436 3.82 -2.26 24.25
C LEU A 436 4.65 -1.24 23.43
N GLY A 437 4.09 -0.66 22.38
CA GLY A 437 4.74 0.35 21.54
C GLY A 437 5.49 -0.23 20.33
N HIS A 438 5.30 -1.51 20.00
CA HIS A 438 5.84 -2.06 18.76
C HIS A 438 5.14 -1.43 17.55
N ASN A 439 5.91 -1.17 16.49
CA ASN A 439 5.37 -0.65 15.24
C ASN A 439 4.38 -1.67 14.63
N PRO A 440 3.12 -1.27 14.39
CA PRO A 440 2.09 -2.15 13.84
C PRO A 440 2.50 -2.81 12.52
N ARG A 441 3.37 -2.22 11.70
CA ARG A 441 3.78 -2.81 10.41
C ARG A 441 4.53 -4.13 10.53
N PHE A 442 5.09 -4.41 11.71
CA PHE A 442 5.97 -5.56 11.92
C PHE A 442 5.43 -6.58 12.91
N THR A 443 4.38 -6.26 13.66
CA THR A 443 3.87 -7.14 14.72
C THR A 443 3.43 -8.50 14.18
N GLY A 444 2.84 -8.55 12.98
CA GLY A 444 2.45 -9.80 12.31
C GLY A 444 3.61 -10.74 11.99
N HIS A 445 4.83 -10.25 11.84
CA HIS A 445 6.01 -11.10 11.60
C HIS A 445 6.36 -12.00 12.80
N THR A 446 5.85 -11.69 13.99
CA THR A 446 6.07 -12.48 15.21
C THR A 446 5.00 -13.56 15.44
N ASN A 447 3.96 -13.59 14.62
CA ASN A 447 2.84 -14.53 14.77
C ASN A 447 3.08 -15.88 14.08
N PHE A 448 2.35 -16.88 14.56
CA PHE A 448 2.10 -18.12 13.83
C PHE A 448 0.97 -17.89 12.81
N VAL A 449 1.03 -18.61 11.69
CA VAL A 449 0.13 -18.41 10.54
C VAL A 449 -1.21 -19.13 10.79
N THR A 450 -2.34 -18.44 10.65
CA THR A 450 -3.68 -18.96 11.04
C THR A 450 -4.86 -18.58 10.14
N GLY A 451 -4.65 -17.89 9.03
CA GLY A 451 -5.76 -17.46 8.16
C GLY A 451 -6.46 -16.17 8.58
N SER A 452 -6.14 -15.62 9.75
CA SER A 452 -6.98 -14.59 10.37
C SER A 452 -7.03 -13.27 9.61
N THR A 453 -6.10 -13.04 8.67
CA THR A 453 -6.15 -11.85 7.83
C THR A 453 -6.92 -12.09 6.52
N LEU A 454 -6.94 -13.32 6.01
CA LEU A 454 -7.76 -13.70 4.87
C LEU A 454 -9.26 -13.54 5.15
N MET A 455 -9.72 -13.92 6.34
CA MET A 455 -11.15 -13.96 6.69
C MET A 455 -11.88 -12.59 6.63
N CYS A 456 -11.13 -11.47 6.63
CA CYS A 456 -11.70 -10.13 6.85
C CYS A 456 -11.25 -9.04 5.86
N MET A 457 -10.62 -9.41 4.73
CA MET A 457 -10.00 -8.43 3.82
C MET A 457 -10.96 -7.79 2.79
N GLN A 458 -12.26 -8.08 2.86
CA GLN A 458 -13.28 -7.52 1.97
C GLN A 458 -13.34 -5.98 1.93
N PRO A 459 -13.11 -5.22 3.03
CA PRO A 459 -13.16 -3.76 2.96
C PRO A 459 -12.07 -3.16 2.06
N VAL A 460 -10.89 -3.80 1.98
CA VAL A 460 -9.82 -3.38 1.06
C VAL A 460 -10.27 -3.57 -0.40
N GLY A 461 -10.93 -4.69 -0.68
CA GLY A 461 -11.55 -4.95 -1.99
C GLY A 461 -12.66 -3.96 -2.33
N PHE A 462 -13.48 -3.54 -1.35
CA PHE A 462 -14.52 -2.53 -1.55
C PHE A 462 -13.94 -1.16 -1.88
N TYR A 463 -12.92 -0.72 -1.14
CA TYR A 463 -12.25 0.56 -1.40
C TYR A 463 -11.63 0.58 -2.80
N ASN A 464 -11.09 -0.55 -3.25
CA ASN A 464 -10.45 -0.73 -4.55
C ASN A 464 -11.37 -1.37 -5.60
N ALA A 465 -12.69 -1.12 -5.52
CA ALA A 465 -13.66 -1.66 -6.47
C ALA A 465 -13.28 -1.39 -7.94
N GLY A 466 -13.12 -2.47 -8.72
CA GLY A 466 -12.69 -2.40 -10.12
C GLY A 466 -11.18 -2.28 -10.34
N ASP A 467 -10.37 -2.31 -9.29
CA ASP A 467 -8.90 -2.25 -9.35
C ASP A 467 -8.25 -3.37 -8.50
N PRO A 468 -8.20 -4.61 -9.03
CA PRO A 468 -7.62 -5.75 -8.31
C PRO A 468 -6.14 -5.58 -7.96
N ALA A 469 -5.36 -4.87 -8.81
CA ALA A 469 -3.95 -4.60 -8.57
C ALA A 469 -3.75 -3.76 -7.30
N LYS A 470 -4.49 -2.65 -7.19
CA LYS A 470 -4.42 -1.78 -6.00
C LYS A 470 -4.97 -2.49 -4.76
N ALA A 471 -6.03 -3.30 -4.90
CA ALA A 471 -6.57 -4.11 -3.82
C ALA A 471 -5.55 -5.10 -3.24
N PHE A 472 -4.81 -5.81 -4.10
CA PHE A 472 -3.75 -6.73 -3.67
C PHE A 472 -2.68 -5.99 -2.87
N LEU A 473 -2.22 -4.84 -3.36
CA LEU A 473 -1.12 -4.10 -2.77
C LEU A 473 -1.51 -3.40 -1.45
N ASP A 474 -2.70 -2.81 -1.38
CA ASP A 474 -3.18 -2.13 -0.17
C ASP A 474 -3.48 -3.13 0.95
N ALA A 475 -3.86 -4.37 0.60
CA ALA A 475 -4.07 -5.44 1.58
C ALA A 475 -2.77 -5.86 2.28
N LEU A 476 -1.60 -5.73 1.62
CA LEU A 476 -0.31 -6.13 2.20
C LEU A 476 -0.06 -5.43 3.54
N ASP A 477 -0.24 -4.11 3.58
CA ASP A 477 0.13 -3.33 4.77
C ASP A 477 -0.72 -3.68 5.98
N ILE A 478 -2.04 -3.76 5.79
CA ILE A 478 -2.99 -4.14 6.83
C ILE A 478 -2.76 -5.58 7.28
N SER A 479 -2.50 -6.49 6.34
CA SER A 479 -2.33 -7.91 6.63
C SER A 479 -1.07 -8.19 7.44
N TYR A 480 0.04 -7.51 7.12
CA TYR A 480 1.29 -7.62 7.89
C TYR A 480 1.19 -7.07 9.32
N MET A 481 0.08 -6.40 9.67
CA MET A 481 -0.12 -5.93 11.03
C MET A 481 -0.22 -7.07 12.05
N TYR A 482 -0.86 -8.17 11.70
CA TYR A 482 -1.07 -9.29 12.62
C TYR A 482 -0.85 -10.66 11.98
N GLN A 483 -0.50 -10.74 10.70
CA GLN A 483 -0.14 -11.99 10.02
C GLN A 483 1.10 -11.83 9.14
N ARG A 484 1.56 -12.95 8.54
CA ARG A 484 2.75 -12.97 7.68
C ARG A 484 2.69 -14.06 6.61
N GLY A 485 3.51 -13.88 5.57
CA GLY A 485 3.82 -14.93 4.60
C GLY A 485 2.56 -15.42 3.87
N LEU A 486 2.34 -16.74 3.90
CA LEU A 486 1.26 -17.42 3.18
C LEU A 486 -0.13 -16.83 3.46
N ASP A 487 -0.38 -16.41 4.71
CA ASP A 487 -1.66 -15.81 5.11
C ASP A 487 -1.92 -14.50 4.36
N VAL A 488 -0.90 -13.63 4.37
CA VAL A 488 -0.92 -12.34 3.68
C VAL A 488 -1.12 -12.53 2.18
N ASP A 489 -0.41 -13.48 1.58
CA ASP A 489 -0.54 -13.78 0.14
C ASP A 489 -1.98 -14.19 -0.23
N CYS A 490 -2.60 -15.06 0.58
CA CYS A 490 -3.99 -15.49 0.34
C CYS A 490 -4.97 -14.33 0.54
N ALA A 491 -4.78 -13.52 1.59
CA ALA A 491 -5.63 -12.36 1.87
C ALA A 491 -5.54 -11.28 0.79
N CYS A 492 -4.34 -10.98 0.29
CA CYS A 492 -4.15 -10.03 -0.80
C CYS A 492 -4.80 -10.53 -2.10
N THR A 493 -4.66 -11.82 -2.39
CA THR A 493 -5.32 -12.46 -3.54
C THR A 493 -6.84 -12.40 -3.41
N PHE A 494 -7.37 -12.63 -2.21
CA PHE A 494 -8.81 -12.54 -1.94
C PHE A 494 -9.33 -11.11 -2.06
N ALA A 495 -8.60 -10.10 -1.55
CA ALA A 495 -8.96 -8.69 -1.70
C ALA A 495 -9.05 -8.28 -3.18
N ALA A 496 -8.13 -8.76 -4.02
CA ALA A 496 -8.18 -8.58 -5.47
C ALA A 496 -9.42 -9.22 -6.10
N ALA A 497 -9.79 -10.43 -5.67
CA ALA A 497 -11.00 -11.11 -6.12
C ALA A 497 -12.28 -10.37 -5.70
N VAL A 498 -12.32 -9.79 -4.49
CA VAL A 498 -13.44 -8.95 -4.03
C VAL A 498 -13.55 -7.67 -4.87
N ALA A 499 -12.43 -6.99 -5.16
CA ALA A 499 -12.42 -5.81 -6.02
C ALA A 499 -12.99 -6.08 -7.42
N GLU A 500 -12.70 -7.26 -7.99
CA GLU A 500 -13.32 -7.73 -9.22
C GLU A 500 -14.80 -8.07 -9.04
N ALA A 501 -15.20 -8.75 -7.96
CA ALA A 501 -16.60 -9.12 -7.71
C ALA A 501 -17.53 -7.91 -7.60
N VAL A 502 -17.04 -6.79 -7.07
CA VAL A 502 -17.78 -5.53 -6.99
C VAL A 502 -18.00 -4.90 -8.36
N ARG A 503 -17.15 -5.17 -9.36
CA ARG A 503 -17.25 -4.57 -10.71
C ARG A 503 -18.64 -4.83 -11.33
N PRO A 504 -19.26 -3.85 -12.02
CA PRO A 504 -20.50 -4.09 -12.76
C PRO A 504 -20.31 -5.17 -13.81
N GLY A 505 -21.19 -6.18 -13.82
CA GLY A 505 -21.12 -7.30 -14.77
C GLY A 505 -20.04 -8.34 -14.47
N ALA A 506 -19.39 -8.29 -13.31
CA ALA A 506 -18.51 -9.36 -12.84
C ALA A 506 -19.23 -10.71 -12.81
N THR A 507 -18.48 -11.78 -13.06
CA THR A 507 -18.96 -13.16 -13.13
C THR A 507 -18.12 -14.04 -12.22
N VAL A 508 -18.60 -15.24 -11.89
CA VAL A 508 -17.79 -16.25 -11.18
C VAL A 508 -16.46 -16.47 -11.89
N LYS A 509 -16.50 -16.61 -13.22
CA LYS A 509 -15.31 -16.82 -14.04
C LYS A 509 -14.33 -15.65 -13.91
N SER A 510 -14.78 -14.41 -14.03
CA SER A 510 -13.88 -13.25 -13.95
C SER A 510 -13.26 -13.11 -12.57
N VAL A 511 -14.01 -13.37 -11.49
CA VAL A 511 -13.50 -13.37 -10.11
C VAL A 511 -12.43 -14.46 -9.92
N CYS A 512 -12.68 -15.69 -10.40
CA CYS A 512 -11.70 -16.78 -10.31
C CYS A 512 -10.46 -16.51 -11.17
N GLU A 513 -10.61 -15.94 -12.36
CA GLU A 513 -9.49 -15.54 -13.23
C GLU A 513 -8.63 -14.46 -12.57
N THR A 514 -9.25 -13.45 -11.95
CA THR A 514 -8.52 -12.45 -11.16
C THR A 514 -7.81 -13.08 -9.96
N ALA A 515 -8.45 -14.00 -9.23
CA ALA A 515 -7.78 -14.70 -8.14
C ALA A 515 -6.54 -15.48 -8.63
N LEU A 516 -6.62 -16.14 -9.79
CA LEU A 516 -5.47 -16.82 -10.42
C LEU A 516 -4.37 -15.88 -10.91
N GLU A 517 -4.75 -14.70 -11.41
CA GLU A 517 -3.81 -13.67 -11.87
C GLU A 517 -2.96 -13.15 -10.71
N TYR A 518 -3.58 -12.89 -9.56
CA TYR A 518 -2.90 -12.32 -8.38
C TYR A 518 -2.38 -13.37 -7.41
N ALA A 519 -2.74 -14.65 -7.55
CA ALA A 519 -2.16 -15.73 -6.76
C ALA A 519 -0.65 -15.85 -7.04
N PRO A 520 0.22 -15.77 -6.01
CA PRO A 520 1.66 -15.83 -6.22
C PRO A 520 2.12 -17.11 -6.93
N THR A 521 2.94 -16.92 -7.96
CA THR A 521 3.62 -17.98 -8.72
C THR A 521 4.98 -18.36 -8.14
N ARG A 522 5.48 -17.58 -7.18
CA ARG A 522 6.70 -17.90 -6.45
C ARG A 522 6.47 -19.10 -5.54
N LYS A 523 7.55 -19.84 -5.27
CA LYS A 523 7.56 -20.93 -4.30
C LYS A 523 7.12 -20.41 -2.92
N MET A 524 6.22 -21.13 -2.27
CA MET A 524 5.80 -20.86 -0.90
C MET A 524 6.96 -21.11 0.07
N ILE A 525 7.08 -20.23 1.07
CA ILE A 525 8.05 -20.35 2.16
C ILE A 525 7.28 -20.76 3.41
N THR A 526 7.22 -22.06 3.65
CA THR A 526 6.49 -22.70 4.76
C THR A 526 7.43 -23.58 5.57
N PHE A 527 7.03 -23.96 6.79
CA PHE A 527 7.83 -24.84 7.64
C PHE A 527 7.84 -26.30 7.13
N ASP A 528 6.85 -26.66 6.32
CA ASP A 528 6.65 -27.96 5.69
C ASP A 528 6.85 -27.91 4.17
N GLN A 529 7.12 -29.08 3.55
CA GLN A 529 7.19 -29.20 2.09
C GLN A 529 5.79 -29.42 1.51
N ARG A 530 5.37 -28.55 0.60
CA ARG A 530 4.05 -28.60 -0.03
C ARG A 530 4.16 -28.92 -1.52
N HIS A 531 3.26 -29.77 -2.01
CA HIS A 531 3.12 -30.12 -3.42
C HIS A 531 1.65 -30.01 -3.85
N PRO A 532 1.31 -29.10 -4.81
CA PRO A 532 2.21 -28.17 -5.50
C PRO A 532 2.86 -27.12 -4.57
N ASP A 533 3.89 -26.45 -5.04
CA ASP A 533 4.75 -25.57 -4.23
C ASP A 533 4.43 -24.07 -4.34
N THR A 534 3.34 -23.73 -5.03
CA THR A 534 2.90 -22.34 -5.27
C THR A 534 1.41 -22.19 -4.99
N ILE A 535 0.98 -21.05 -4.45
CA ILE A 535 -0.44 -20.74 -4.17
C ILE A 535 -1.28 -20.85 -5.43
N ARG A 536 -0.78 -20.33 -6.57
CA ARG A 536 -1.50 -20.39 -7.85
C ARG A 536 -1.90 -21.81 -8.24
N LYS A 537 -0.97 -22.77 -8.21
CA LYS A 537 -1.26 -24.18 -8.56
C LYS A 537 -2.26 -24.83 -7.60
N TRP A 538 -2.25 -24.47 -6.32
CA TRP A 538 -3.25 -24.93 -5.35
C TRP A 538 -4.63 -24.36 -5.69
N LEU A 539 -4.71 -23.08 -6.05
CA LEU A 539 -5.94 -22.45 -6.49
C LEU A 539 -6.45 -23.05 -7.81
N GLU A 540 -5.57 -23.35 -8.77
CA GLU A 540 -5.91 -24.06 -10.01
C GLU A 540 -6.57 -25.42 -9.70
N LEU A 541 -5.99 -26.19 -8.78
CA LEU A 541 -6.56 -27.47 -8.34
C LEU A 541 -7.92 -27.30 -7.65
N ALA A 542 -8.07 -26.27 -6.82
CA ALA A 542 -9.33 -25.97 -6.15
C ALA A 542 -10.44 -25.62 -7.14
N LEU A 543 -10.11 -24.80 -8.15
CA LEU A 543 -11.04 -24.41 -9.20
C LEU A 543 -11.38 -25.58 -10.13
N GLU A 544 -10.44 -26.48 -10.42
CA GLU A 544 -10.72 -27.73 -11.15
C GLU A 544 -11.78 -28.56 -10.43
N ILE A 545 -11.60 -28.75 -9.11
CA ILE A 545 -12.57 -29.48 -8.27
C ILE A 545 -13.93 -28.76 -8.29
N GLY A 546 -13.94 -27.45 -8.08
CA GLY A 546 -15.16 -26.65 -8.00
C GLY A 546 -15.96 -26.63 -9.31
N PHE A 547 -15.31 -26.39 -10.45
CA PHE A 547 -16.01 -26.35 -11.75
C PHE A 547 -16.44 -27.73 -12.25
N ALA A 548 -15.81 -28.82 -11.79
CA ALA A 548 -16.22 -30.17 -12.12
C ALA A 548 -17.40 -30.67 -11.26
N ALA A 549 -17.63 -30.06 -10.09
CA ALA A 549 -18.66 -30.48 -9.16
C ALA A 549 -20.07 -30.12 -9.69
N PRO A 550 -21.04 -31.06 -9.69
CA PRO A 550 -22.41 -30.77 -10.11
C PRO A 550 -23.17 -29.85 -9.14
N ASP A 551 -22.73 -29.80 -7.88
CA ASP A 551 -23.25 -28.95 -6.82
C ASP A 551 -22.17 -28.70 -5.75
N VAL A 552 -22.46 -27.80 -4.81
CA VAL A 552 -21.52 -27.40 -3.75
C VAL A 552 -21.18 -28.53 -2.77
N PHE A 553 -22.03 -29.54 -2.62
CA PHE A 553 -21.80 -30.65 -1.70
C PHE A 553 -20.91 -31.74 -2.32
N ALA A 554 -20.91 -31.86 -3.65
CA ALA A 554 -20.03 -32.75 -4.39
C ALA A 554 -18.55 -32.32 -4.33
N VAL A 555 -18.26 -31.08 -3.91
CA VAL A 555 -16.90 -30.58 -3.64
C VAL A 555 -16.24 -31.31 -2.46
N ARG A 556 -17.02 -31.76 -1.47
CA ARG A 556 -16.54 -32.23 -0.16
C ARG A 556 -15.50 -33.35 -0.28
N GLU A 557 -15.83 -34.46 -0.92
CA GLU A 557 -14.93 -35.62 -1.03
C GLU A 557 -13.61 -35.32 -1.79
N PRO A 558 -13.62 -34.77 -3.03
CA PRO A 558 -12.37 -34.46 -3.74
C PRO A 558 -11.55 -33.36 -3.04
N ALA A 559 -12.19 -32.37 -2.41
CA ALA A 559 -11.50 -31.36 -1.63
C ALA A 559 -10.83 -31.96 -0.40
N TYR A 560 -11.51 -32.86 0.32
CA TYR A 560 -10.93 -33.54 1.48
C TYR A 560 -9.73 -34.41 1.13
N GLN A 561 -9.74 -35.02 -0.05
CA GLN A 561 -8.63 -35.84 -0.53
C GLN A 561 -7.43 -35.02 -1.00
N LYS A 562 -7.66 -33.82 -1.54
CA LYS A 562 -6.66 -33.09 -2.32
C LYS A 562 -6.26 -31.73 -1.77
N LEU A 563 -7.11 -31.06 -0.98
CA LEU A 563 -6.95 -29.65 -0.56
C LEU A 563 -6.57 -29.46 0.91
N LEU A 564 -6.82 -30.46 1.77
CA LEU A 564 -6.55 -30.33 3.20
C LEU A 564 -5.06 -30.17 3.49
N GLN A 565 -4.78 -29.35 4.48
CA GLN A 565 -3.46 -29.06 5.02
C GLN A 565 -3.37 -29.58 6.47
N TYR A 566 -2.29 -29.21 7.17
CA TYR A 566 -2.01 -29.72 8.51
C TYR A 566 -3.10 -29.37 9.54
N HIS A 567 -3.84 -28.27 9.35
CA HIS A 567 -4.90 -27.81 10.24
C HIS A 567 -5.95 -26.99 9.46
N ALA A 568 -7.19 -26.96 9.97
CA ALA A 568 -8.32 -26.28 9.33
C ALA A 568 -8.07 -24.77 9.11
N ILE A 569 -7.43 -24.13 10.09
CA ILE A 569 -7.02 -22.71 10.05
C ILE A 569 -5.82 -22.42 9.12
N ASP A 570 -5.29 -23.40 8.38
CA ASP A 570 -4.23 -23.10 7.41
C ASP A 570 -4.81 -22.20 6.30
N PRO A 571 -4.25 -21.00 6.06
CA PRO A 571 -4.80 -20.04 5.09
C PRO A 571 -4.96 -20.64 3.70
N LEU A 572 -4.05 -21.51 3.27
CA LEU A 572 -4.13 -22.12 1.95
C LEU A 572 -5.28 -23.13 1.86
N GLU A 573 -5.56 -23.86 2.94
CA GLU A 573 -6.64 -24.84 2.98
C GLU A 573 -7.97 -24.14 2.72
N PHE A 574 -8.38 -23.24 3.62
CA PHE A 574 -9.71 -22.67 3.52
C PHE A 574 -9.83 -21.62 2.42
N PHE A 575 -8.73 -20.98 1.99
CA PHE A 575 -8.70 -20.22 0.74
C PHE A 575 -9.10 -21.11 -0.46
N CYS A 576 -8.48 -22.29 -0.59
CA CYS A 576 -8.79 -23.22 -1.66
C CYS A 576 -10.20 -23.80 -1.54
N LEU A 577 -10.64 -24.18 -0.34
CA LEU A 577 -12.00 -24.66 -0.10
C LEU A 577 -13.04 -23.59 -0.47
N THR A 578 -12.80 -22.33 -0.11
CA THR A 578 -13.64 -21.18 -0.48
C THR A 578 -13.79 -21.07 -1.99
N PHE A 579 -12.69 -21.08 -2.76
CA PHE A 579 -12.78 -20.96 -4.22
C PHE A 579 -13.38 -22.18 -4.90
N ALA A 580 -13.16 -23.39 -4.37
CA ALA A 580 -13.80 -24.60 -4.87
C ALA A 580 -15.32 -24.55 -4.69
N VAL A 581 -15.80 -24.18 -3.50
CA VAL A 581 -17.24 -24.01 -3.23
C VAL A 581 -17.82 -22.85 -4.05
N PHE A 582 -17.11 -21.72 -4.15
CA PHE A 582 -17.55 -20.57 -4.92
C PHE A 582 -17.75 -20.92 -6.39
N ALA A 583 -16.79 -21.63 -7.00
CA ALA A 583 -16.90 -22.11 -8.38
C ALA A 583 -18.08 -23.08 -8.56
N ALA A 584 -18.24 -24.06 -7.67
CA ALA A 584 -19.33 -25.04 -7.72
C ALA A 584 -20.73 -24.40 -7.53
N SER A 585 -20.81 -23.30 -6.79
CA SER A 585 -22.08 -22.59 -6.56
C SER A 585 -22.66 -21.93 -7.82
N GLY A 586 -21.84 -21.71 -8.85
CA GLY A 586 -22.21 -20.91 -10.02
C GLY A 586 -22.59 -19.47 -9.67
N GLY A 587 -22.09 -18.94 -8.54
CA GLY A 587 -22.36 -17.59 -8.05
C GLY A 587 -23.67 -17.46 -7.26
N LYS A 588 -24.44 -18.54 -7.11
CA LYS A 588 -25.69 -18.52 -6.35
C LYS A 588 -25.37 -18.38 -4.85
N LEU A 589 -25.68 -17.21 -4.29
CA LEU A 589 -25.37 -16.85 -2.91
C LEU A 589 -25.78 -17.91 -1.89
N GLU A 590 -27.04 -18.36 -1.95
CA GLU A 590 -27.55 -19.37 -1.02
C GLU A 590 -26.76 -20.69 -1.10
N GLN A 591 -26.42 -21.13 -2.32
CA GLN A 591 -25.63 -22.35 -2.52
C GLN A 591 -24.19 -22.16 -2.03
N ALA A 592 -23.56 -21.02 -2.28
CA ALA A 592 -22.19 -20.76 -1.87
C ALA A 592 -22.06 -20.75 -0.33
N VAL A 593 -22.95 -20.03 0.36
CA VAL A 593 -22.99 -19.99 1.84
C VAL A 593 -23.27 -21.37 2.42
N MET A 594 -24.26 -22.10 1.90
CA MET A 594 -24.55 -23.47 2.35
C MET A 594 -23.37 -24.42 2.10
N GLY A 595 -22.71 -24.30 0.94
CA GLY A 595 -21.53 -25.09 0.61
C GLY A 595 -20.41 -24.87 1.61
N GLY A 596 -20.10 -23.62 1.93
CA GLY A 596 -19.06 -23.27 2.89
C GLY A 596 -19.40 -23.72 4.31
N THR A 597 -20.67 -23.58 4.73
CA THR A 597 -21.11 -24.07 6.05
C THR A 597 -21.01 -25.59 6.16
N ASN A 598 -21.41 -26.33 5.14
CA ASN A 598 -21.52 -27.79 5.21
C ASN A 598 -20.26 -28.53 4.73
N ILE A 599 -19.18 -27.82 4.38
CA ILE A 599 -17.89 -28.43 4.05
C ILE A 599 -17.10 -28.83 5.31
N GLY A 600 -17.45 -28.29 6.48
CA GLY A 600 -16.69 -28.49 7.72
C GLY A 600 -15.36 -27.75 7.73
N ARG A 601 -14.42 -28.15 8.59
CA ARG A 601 -13.12 -27.46 8.78
C ARG A 601 -13.35 -26.04 9.33
N ASP A 602 -12.73 -25.02 8.75
CA ASP A 602 -12.91 -23.59 9.13
C ASP A 602 -14.21 -23.04 8.50
N ALA A 603 -15.33 -23.67 8.85
CA ALA A 603 -16.59 -23.59 8.11
C ALA A 603 -17.22 -22.19 8.13
N ASP A 604 -17.04 -21.46 9.22
CA ASP A 604 -17.46 -20.08 9.38
C ASP A 604 -16.68 -19.13 8.47
N SER A 605 -15.35 -19.21 8.44
CA SER A 605 -14.52 -18.43 7.52
C SER A 605 -14.85 -18.74 6.07
N ILE A 606 -14.95 -20.02 5.70
CA ILE A 606 -15.24 -20.44 4.32
C ILE A 606 -16.62 -19.92 3.89
N SER A 607 -17.64 -20.12 4.73
CA SER A 607 -19.01 -19.66 4.48
C SER A 607 -19.10 -18.13 4.39
N SER A 608 -18.38 -17.42 5.27
CA SER A 608 -18.26 -15.97 5.27
C SER A 608 -17.67 -15.47 3.96
N LEU A 609 -16.52 -15.99 3.53
CA LEU A 609 -15.84 -15.58 2.30
C LEU A 609 -16.67 -15.91 1.04
N ASN A 610 -17.38 -17.04 1.04
CA ASN A 610 -18.35 -17.38 -0.02
C ASN A 610 -19.52 -16.38 -0.06
N GLY A 611 -20.04 -15.98 1.10
CA GLY A 611 -21.04 -14.94 1.25
C GLY A 611 -20.54 -13.58 0.75
N VAL A 612 -19.32 -13.20 1.10
CA VAL A 612 -18.66 -11.97 0.63
C VAL A 612 -18.59 -11.94 -0.89
N LEU A 613 -18.03 -12.96 -1.55
CA LEU A 613 -17.87 -12.96 -3.00
C LEU A 613 -19.22 -12.90 -3.73
N THR A 614 -20.18 -13.73 -3.32
CA THR A 614 -21.50 -13.78 -3.96
C THR A 614 -22.37 -12.57 -3.64
N GLY A 615 -22.25 -12.00 -2.45
CA GLY A 615 -22.88 -10.74 -2.06
C GLY A 615 -22.30 -9.55 -2.82
N ALA A 616 -20.98 -9.51 -3.03
CA ALA A 616 -20.34 -8.49 -3.87
C ALA A 616 -20.79 -8.60 -5.34
N LEU A 617 -20.97 -9.81 -5.87
CA LEU A 617 -21.47 -10.04 -7.23
C LEU A 617 -22.92 -9.54 -7.41
N HIS A 618 -23.82 -9.89 -6.49
CA HIS A 618 -25.26 -9.79 -6.72
C HIS A 618 -25.98 -8.73 -5.88
N GLY A 619 -25.37 -8.28 -4.80
CA GLY A 619 -25.92 -7.34 -3.85
C GLY A 619 -26.98 -7.94 -2.93
N TRP A 620 -27.54 -7.07 -2.08
CA TRP A 620 -28.48 -7.41 -1.00
C TRP A 620 -29.66 -8.31 -1.43
N GLU A 621 -30.22 -8.09 -2.62
CA GLU A 621 -31.43 -8.80 -3.04
C GLU A 621 -31.22 -10.31 -3.26
N ALA A 622 -29.98 -10.74 -3.46
CA ALA A 622 -29.63 -12.15 -3.59
C ALA A 622 -29.74 -12.92 -2.27
N ILE A 623 -29.78 -12.21 -1.13
CA ILE A 623 -29.90 -12.84 0.19
C ILE A 623 -31.34 -13.33 0.39
N PRO A 624 -31.55 -14.63 0.69
CA PRO A 624 -32.88 -15.18 0.94
C PRO A 624 -33.65 -14.36 1.98
N LYS A 625 -34.92 -14.07 1.71
CA LYS A 625 -35.78 -13.33 2.65
C LYS A 625 -35.84 -13.99 4.03
N ARG A 626 -35.73 -15.32 4.10
CA ARG A 626 -35.73 -16.07 5.35
C ARG A 626 -34.50 -15.78 6.21
N TRP A 627 -33.32 -15.60 5.60
CA TRP A 627 -32.10 -15.24 6.33
C TRP A 627 -32.09 -13.78 6.76
N ARG A 628 -32.56 -12.87 5.90
CA ARG A 628 -32.66 -11.44 6.25
C ARG A 628 -33.50 -11.16 7.50
N LYS A 629 -34.53 -11.98 7.74
CA LYS A 629 -35.40 -11.86 8.93
C LYS A 629 -34.72 -12.27 10.24
N LEU A 630 -33.59 -12.98 10.17
CA LEU A 630 -32.82 -13.41 11.35
C LEU A 630 -31.95 -12.27 11.89
N VAL A 631 -31.68 -11.26 11.07
CA VAL A 631 -30.84 -10.12 11.42
C VAL A 631 -31.67 -9.13 12.23
N GLY A 632 -31.25 -8.87 13.47
CA GLY A 632 -31.87 -7.85 14.31
C GLY A 632 -31.78 -6.44 13.70
N SER A 633 -32.72 -5.57 14.06
CA SER A 633 -32.75 -4.20 13.51
C SER A 633 -31.50 -3.38 13.85
N GLN A 634 -30.91 -3.61 15.01
CA GLN A 634 -29.66 -2.96 15.44
C GLN A 634 -28.47 -3.40 14.58
N ALA A 635 -28.22 -4.71 14.47
CA ALA A 635 -27.19 -5.29 13.60
C ALA A 635 -27.32 -4.78 12.16
N LEU A 636 -28.54 -4.84 11.62
CA LEU A 636 -28.84 -4.40 10.26
C LEU A 636 -28.49 -2.92 10.05
N SER A 637 -28.84 -2.07 11.02
CA SER A 637 -28.51 -0.65 10.98
C SER A 637 -26.99 -0.42 11.03
N ALA A 638 -26.26 -1.18 11.84
CA ALA A 638 -24.80 -1.09 11.93
C ALA A 638 -24.13 -1.49 10.60
N PHE A 639 -24.55 -2.62 10.01
CA PHE A 639 -24.02 -3.07 8.71
C PHE A 639 -24.32 -2.08 7.59
N ARG A 640 -25.52 -1.48 7.59
CA ARG A 640 -25.89 -0.43 6.64
C ARG A 640 -25.02 0.81 6.82
N ALA A 641 -24.80 1.26 8.06
CA ALA A 641 -23.96 2.41 8.35
C ALA A 641 -22.50 2.22 7.89
N ALA A 642 -21.89 1.07 8.21
CA ALA A 642 -20.52 0.75 7.76
C ALA A 642 -20.44 0.68 6.22
N SER A 643 -21.41 0.05 5.57
CA SER A 643 -21.47 -0.06 4.11
C SER A 643 -21.67 1.29 3.43
N GLN A 644 -22.49 2.17 4.03
CA GLN A 644 -22.69 3.53 3.56
C GLN A 644 -21.41 4.36 3.70
N GLY A 645 -20.72 4.29 4.84
CA GLY A 645 -19.45 4.98 5.05
C GLY A 645 -18.38 4.59 4.02
N MET A 646 -18.24 3.30 3.74
CA MET A 646 -17.32 2.82 2.69
C MET A 646 -17.75 3.29 1.29
N THR A 647 -19.06 3.29 1.01
CA THR A 647 -19.59 3.79 -0.27
C THR A 647 -19.29 5.27 -0.45
N ASP A 648 -19.55 6.08 0.57
CA ASP A 648 -19.32 7.53 0.53
C ASP A 648 -17.83 7.86 0.43
N LEU A 649 -16.97 7.11 1.12
CA LEU A 649 -15.53 7.22 0.98
C LEU A 649 -15.10 7.01 -0.49
N VAL A 650 -15.59 5.96 -1.14
CA VAL A 650 -15.22 5.64 -2.52
C VAL A 650 -15.82 6.66 -3.51
N LEU A 651 -17.11 6.97 -3.39
CA LEU A 651 -17.81 7.80 -4.39
C LEU A 651 -17.63 9.30 -4.18
N ASN A 652 -17.50 9.77 -2.93
CA ASN A 652 -17.49 11.20 -2.61
C ASN A 652 -16.09 11.72 -2.30
N LYS A 653 -15.10 10.85 -2.04
CA LYS A 653 -13.68 11.25 -1.86
C LYS A 653 -12.78 10.67 -2.94
N LYS A 654 -12.67 9.34 -3.03
CA LYS A 654 -11.72 8.67 -3.94
C LYS A 654 -12.00 8.98 -5.40
N LEU A 655 -13.24 8.77 -5.87
CA LEU A 655 -13.60 8.99 -7.27
C LEU A 655 -13.33 10.45 -7.73
N PRO A 656 -13.78 11.50 -7.02
CA PRO A 656 -13.43 12.88 -7.36
C PRO A 656 -11.91 13.15 -7.36
N ALA A 657 -11.17 12.61 -6.38
CA ALA A 657 -9.71 12.76 -6.34
C ALA A 657 -9.03 12.12 -7.56
N MET A 658 -9.44 10.91 -7.95
CA MET A 658 -8.93 10.25 -9.15
C MET A 658 -9.28 11.04 -10.43
N GLN A 659 -10.49 11.60 -10.52
CA GLN A 659 -10.89 12.45 -11.66
C GLN A 659 -10.03 13.71 -11.74
N ALA A 660 -9.80 14.38 -10.61
CA ALA A 660 -8.94 15.55 -10.54
C ALA A 660 -7.49 15.21 -10.94
N ALA A 661 -6.92 14.10 -10.44
CA ALA A 661 -5.57 13.67 -10.80
C ALA A 661 -5.39 13.46 -12.32
N GLN A 662 -6.42 12.96 -13.01
CA GLN A 662 -6.39 12.74 -14.47
C GLN A 662 -6.36 14.04 -15.30
N GLU A 663 -6.84 15.15 -14.72
CA GLU A 663 -6.80 16.48 -15.33
C GLU A 663 -5.44 17.17 -15.12
N ARG A 664 -4.71 16.75 -14.07
CA ARG A 664 -3.42 17.33 -13.66
C ARG A 664 -2.20 16.67 -14.30
N ILE A 665 -2.41 15.64 -15.13
CA ILE A 665 -1.36 14.98 -15.92
C ILE A 665 -0.76 16.01 -16.89
N PRO A 666 0.56 16.22 -16.89
CA PRO A 666 1.21 17.04 -17.90
C PRO A 666 1.04 16.41 -19.29
N ARG A 667 0.29 17.08 -20.17
CA ARG A 667 0.08 16.65 -21.57
C ARG A 667 1.00 17.42 -22.48
#